data_AF-A0A2E0SAN6-F1
#
_entry.id   AF-A0A2E0SAN6-F1
#
_cell.length_a   1.000
_cell.length_b   1.000
_cell.length_c   1.000
_cell.angle_alpha   90.00
_cell.angle_beta   90.00
_cell.angle_gamma   90.00
#
_symmetry.space_group_name_H-M   'P 1'
#
loop_
_entity.id
_entity.type
_entity.pdbx_description
1 polymer ?
#
loop_
_entity_poly.entity_id
_entity_poly.type
_entity_poly.pdbx_seq_one_letter_code
_entity_poly.pdbx_strand_id
1 'polypeptide(L)'
;MYSQDLYQIIEPVKINTLKRLNKSKKWQYGYNKEHDLVVISKTGEIGDIYEIQNLKIALPKAPKNIHRFKSDKFEVVEQPKALQRIKTIFDWKEYPNDFKNQYIDYIEEEFKRRDEGFWYYNKGTPTYITGTHYMYLQWSKIDVGHPDFREANRLFYMFWEACKADKRCYGMCYLKNRRSGFSFMASGELVNMATLASDSRFGILSKTGPDAKKMFTDKVVPISVNYPFFFKPIQDGMDRPKTELAYRVPASKLTRRNIQASDRPEELQGLDTTIDWKNTGDNSYDGEKLKLLAHDESGKWERPNNILNNWRVTKTTLRLGSRIIGKCMMGSTSNALDKGGDNFKKLYKDSDVTKRNRNGQTSSGLYSLFIPMEWNYEGFIDSYGLPVFDTPETETKGPYGEYIDTGIIEHWQNEVDGLKNDGDALNEFYRQFPRTEEHAFRDETKNSIFNLAKIYEQIDFNEELNNNNEITRGNFQWINGAKDTKVTFYPDARGRFLISWVPNQRQQNNIIFKNGRKHPGNEHMGAFGCDSYDISGTVDGQGSKGSLHGLTKFSMEDCPPSHFFLEYIARPATSEMFFEDVLMALVFYGMPLLAENNKPRLLYYLRRRGYRGYSMNRPDKVWNKLSVAEKEIGGIPNSSEDIKQAHAAAIEMYIQDHVGLKQDGTHGNIYFNNTLGDWAKFDINNRTKFDATISSGLAIMACNKHLYRPNAEKERTKLNISIAKYKQKGMHSKLIN
;
A
#
# COMPACT_ATOMS: atom_id res chain seq x y z
N MET A 1 -19.86 -14.50 3.05
CA MET A 1 -19.72 -14.09 4.46
C MET A 1 -18.35 -13.49 4.64
N TYR A 2 -18.33 -12.20 4.97
CA TYR A 2 -17.13 -11.42 5.17
C TYR A 2 -16.34 -11.92 6.38
N SER A 3 -15.03 -12.09 6.20
CA SER A 3 -14.11 -12.31 7.30
C SER A 3 -13.39 -11.00 7.62
N GLN A 4 -13.57 -10.51 8.83
CA GLN A 4 -12.95 -9.27 9.28
C GLN A 4 -11.45 -9.47 9.58
N ASP A 5 -10.61 -8.66 8.95
CA ASP A 5 -9.14 -8.72 9.07
C ASP A 5 -8.48 -7.36 9.39
N LEU A 6 -9.24 -6.25 9.33
CA LEU A 6 -8.73 -4.89 9.54
C LEU A 6 -8.03 -4.66 10.90
N TYR A 7 -8.48 -5.36 11.94
CA TYR A 7 -7.87 -5.30 13.26
C TYR A 7 -8.00 -6.63 14.01
N GLN A 8 -7.13 -6.88 14.97
CA GLN A 8 -7.20 -8.06 15.84
C GLN A 8 -7.10 -7.65 17.30
N ILE A 9 -7.81 -8.34 18.18
CA ILE A 9 -7.61 -8.21 19.63
C ILE A 9 -6.60 -9.27 20.05
N ILE A 10 -5.48 -8.83 20.61
CA ILE A 10 -4.33 -9.70 20.93
C ILE A 10 -3.96 -9.61 22.41
N GLU A 11 -3.23 -10.62 22.91
CA GLU A 11 -2.76 -10.67 24.30
C GLU A 11 -1.21 -10.75 24.39
N PRO A 12 -0.48 -9.71 23.96
CA PRO A 12 0.99 -9.74 23.95
C PRO A 12 1.62 -9.65 25.35
N VAL A 13 0.84 -9.31 26.38
CA VAL A 13 1.29 -9.14 27.78
C VAL A 13 0.78 -10.30 28.62
N LYS A 14 1.68 -10.96 29.37
CA LYS A 14 1.30 -12.01 30.33
C LYS A 14 0.24 -11.50 31.31
N ILE A 15 -0.82 -12.29 31.52
CA ILE A 15 -1.98 -11.91 32.34
C ILE A 15 -1.62 -11.46 33.77
N ASN A 16 -0.62 -12.10 34.39
CA ASN A 16 -0.15 -11.73 35.73
C ASN A 16 0.53 -10.35 35.76
N THR A 17 1.31 -10.02 34.72
CA THR A 17 1.94 -8.72 34.56
C THR A 17 0.89 -7.64 34.33
N LEU A 18 -0.08 -7.91 33.45
CA LEU A 18 -1.19 -7.01 33.16
C LEU A 18 -1.98 -6.66 34.43
N LYS A 19 -2.42 -7.67 35.18
CA LYS A 19 -3.16 -7.50 36.45
C LYS A 19 -2.37 -6.71 37.48
N ARG A 20 -1.07 -7.01 37.65
CA ARG A 20 -0.19 -6.31 38.60
C ARG A 20 -0.02 -4.84 38.22
N LEU A 21 0.29 -4.56 36.95
CA LEU A 21 0.52 -3.19 36.48
C LEU A 21 -0.76 -2.35 36.52
N ASN A 22 -1.91 -2.91 36.11
CA ASN A 22 -3.22 -2.25 36.25
C ASN A 22 -3.55 -1.96 37.71
N LYS A 23 -3.39 -2.93 38.63
CA LYS A 23 -3.62 -2.72 40.07
C LYS A 23 -2.77 -1.56 40.63
N SER A 24 -1.55 -1.42 40.14
CA SER A 24 -0.64 -0.34 40.54
C SER A 24 -0.74 0.95 39.70
N LYS A 25 -1.64 1.00 38.71
CA LYS A 25 -1.79 2.11 37.75
C LYS A 25 -0.47 2.57 37.11
N LYS A 26 0.36 1.60 36.70
CA LYS A 26 1.73 1.86 36.22
C LYS A 26 1.88 2.00 34.71
N TRP A 27 0.82 1.86 33.93
CA TRP A 27 0.89 2.07 32.49
C TRP A 27 1.02 3.57 32.19
N GLN A 28 2.02 3.93 31.40
CA GLN A 28 2.25 5.31 30.99
C GLN A 28 1.78 5.49 29.55
N TYR A 29 1.09 6.61 29.28
CA TYR A 29 0.74 7.01 27.92
C TYR A 29 2.00 7.12 27.06
N GLY A 30 1.99 6.46 25.91
CA GLY A 30 3.13 6.40 24.98
C GLY A 30 3.63 5.00 24.67
N TYR A 31 4.77 4.93 23.97
CA TYR A 31 5.37 3.66 23.59
C TYR A 31 6.03 2.94 24.78
N ASN A 32 5.56 1.72 25.05
CA ASN A 32 6.15 0.80 26.02
C ASN A 32 7.13 -0.14 25.31
N LYS A 33 8.43 0.01 25.60
CA LYS A 33 9.50 -0.78 24.99
C LYS A 33 9.53 -2.25 25.46
N GLU A 34 9.13 -2.51 26.70
CA GLU A 34 9.21 -3.86 27.30
C GLU A 34 8.22 -4.82 26.63
N HIS A 35 7.03 -4.32 26.30
CA HIS A 35 5.94 -5.11 25.71
C HIS A 35 5.69 -4.80 24.23
N ASP A 36 6.50 -3.91 23.64
CA ASP A 36 6.40 -3.45 22.26
C ASP A 36 4.97 -3.06 21.84
N LEU A 37 4.37 -2.14 22.60
CA LEU A 37 3.01 -1.66 22.35
C LEU A 37 2.90 -0.16 22.66
N VAL A 38 1.91 0.49 22.07
CA VAL A 38 1.59 1.90 22.32
C VAL A 38 0.40 1.98 23.26
N VAL A 39 0.59 2.56 24.44
CA VAL A 39 -0.47 2.80 25.41
C VAL A 39 -1.13 4.14 25.08
N ILE A 40 -2.42 4.11 24.74
CA ILE A 40 -3.21 5.34 24.57
C ILE A 40 -4.03 5.68 25.82
N SER A 41 -4.03 4.80 26.82
CA SER A 41 -4.65 5.05 28.11
C SER A 41 -3.91 6.11 28.93
N LYS A 42 -4.66 7.05 29.51
CA LYS A 42 -4.17 8.05 30.46
C LYS A 42 -4.50 7.74 31.91
N THR A 43 -5.31 6.70 32.18
CA THR A 43 -5.78 6.35 33.53
C THR A 43 -4.78 5.52 34.35
N GLY A 44 -3.69 5.07 33.71
CA GLY A 44 -2.72 4.14 34.30
C GLY A 44 -3.10 2.66 34.17
N GLU A 45 -4.27 2.35 33.63
CA GLU A 45 -4.78 0.99 33.39
C GLU A 45 -5.07 0.78 31.90
N ILE A 46 -4.76 -0.41 31.39
CA ILE A 46 -5.10 -0.81 30.01
C ILE A 46 -6.11 -1.96 30.01
N GLY A 47 -6.97 -1.97 28.98
CA GLY A 47 -7.91 -3.02 28.65
C GLY A 47 -7.40 -3.82 27.45
N ASP A 48 -8.27 -3.98 26.45
CA ASP A 48 -7.98 -4.69 25.22
C ASP A 48 -6.82 -4.06 24.45
N ILE A 49 -6.04 -4.91 23.76
CA ILE A 49 -4.92 -4.49 22.93
C ILE A 49 -5.29 -4.80 21.48
N TYR A 50 -5.47 -3.74 20.70
CA TYR A 50 -5.81 -3.81 19.29
C TYR A 50 -4.54 -3.84 18.46
N GLU A 51 -4.43 -4.76 17.51
CA GLU A 51 -3.44 -4.72 16.45
C GLU A 51 -4.12 -4.21 15.17
N ILE A 52 -3.74 -3.02 14.72
CA ILE A 52 -4.24 -2.39 13.49
C ILE A 52 -3.03 -2.14 12.59
N GLN A 53 -2.99 -2.73 11.39
CA GLN A 53 -1.86 -2.57 10.47
C GLN A 53 -0.50 -2.84 11.14
N ASN A 54 -0.42 -3.94 11.90
CA ASN A 54 0.74 -4.36 12.71
C ASN A 54 1.14 -3.40 13.85
N LEU A 55 0.36 -2.37 14.14
CA LEU A 55 0.56 -1.48 15.28
C LEU A 55 -0.28 -1.96 16.47
N LYS A 56 0.39 -2.29 17.58
CA LYS A 56 -0.24 -2.75 18.83
C LYS A 56 -0.61 -1.55 19.72
N ILE A 57 -1.90 -1.40 19.98
CA ILE A 57 -2.50 -0.24 20.66
C ILE A 57 -3.25 -0.73 21.89
N ALA A 58 -2.76 -0.39 23.07
CA ALA A 58 -3.43 -0.71 24.33
C ALA A 58 -4.45 0.38 24.69
N LEU A 59 -5.72 0.00 24.69
CA LEU A 59 -6.84 0.88 25.01
C LEU A 59 -6.96 1.11 26.52
N PRO A 60 -7.65 2.17 26.96
CA PRO A 60 -8.02 2.31 28.36
C PRO A 60 -8.81 1.10 28.84
N LYS A 61 -8.71 0.79 30.12
CA LYS A 61 -9.59 -0.21 30.73
C LYS A 61 -10.99 0.38 30.90
N ALA A 62 -12.03 -0.38 30.55
CA ALA A 62 -13.41 0.05 30.72
C ALA A 62 -13.71 0.41 32.20
N PRO A 63 -14.31 1.59 32.47
CA PRO A 63 -14.69 1.98 33.82
C PRO A 63 -15.89 1.17 34.32
N LYS A 64 -16.13 1.18 35.64
CA LYS A 64 -17.30 0.52 36.25
C LYS A 64 -18.63 1.12 35.75
N ASN A 65 -18.66 2.44 35.57
CA ASN A 65 -19.82 3.17 35.11
C ASN A 65 -19.57 3.62 33.67
N ILE A 66 -20.30 3.01 32.73
CA ILE A 66 -20.24 3.32 31.29
C ILE A 66 -21.53 4.05 30.93
N HIS A 67 -21.42 5.10 30.12
CA HIS A 67 -22.59 5.88 29.72
C HIS A 67 -23.52 5.04 28.85
N ARG A 68 -24.83 5.16 29.05
CA ARG A 68 -25.83 4.50 28.20
C ARG A 68 -26.82 5.52 27.66
N PHE A 69 -26.79 5.70 26.35
CA PHE A 69 -27.78 6.51 25.64
C PHE A 69 -29.11 5.76 25.55
N LYS A 70 -30.21 6.48 25.40
CA LYS A 70 -31.55 5.88 25.35
C LYS A 70 -31.74 4.97 24.14
N SER A 71 -31.14 5.33 23.02
CA SER A 71 -31.16 4.57 21.77
C SER A 71 -30.08 3.50 21.67
N ASP A 72 -29.24 3.33 22.70
CA ASP A 72 -28.14 2.37 22.72
C ASP A 72 -27.13 2.58 21.56
N LYS A 73 -27.04 3.82 21.06
CA LYS A 73 -26.06 4.31 20.08
C LYS A 73 -25.54 5.70 20.50
N PHE A 74 -24.45 6.16 19.90
CA PHE A 74 -23.93 7.49 20.20
C PHE A 74 -24.95 8.57 19.82
N GLU A 75 -25.21 9.49 20.75
CA GLU A 75 -26.05 10.67 20.52
C GLU A 75 -25.31 11.92 20.98
N VAL A 76 -25.46 13.00 20.21
CA VAL A 76 -24.95 14.31 20.61
C VAL A 76 -25.77 14.80 21.80
N VAL A 77 -25.09 15.08 22.92
CA VAL A 77 -25.73 15.62 24.11
C VAL A 77 -25.90 17.14 23.95
N GLU A 78 -27.13 17.65 24.03
CA GLU A 78 -27.34 19.09 23.90
C GLU A 78 -26.68 19.84 25.07
N GLN A 79 -25.91 20.88 24.75
CA GLN A 79 -25.33 21.76 25.76
C GLN A 79 -26.47 22.40 26.59
N PRO A 80 -26.32 22.55 27.92
CA PRO A 80 -27.30 23.25 28.74
C PRO A 80 -27.66 24.62 28.15
N LYS A 81 -28.97 24.91 27.99
CA LYS A 81 -29.48 26.16 27.37
C LYS A 81 -28.92 27.42 28.02
N ALA A 82 -28.64 27.36 29.33
CA ALA A 82 -28.02 28.45 30.07
C ALA A 82 -26.60 28.77 29.55
N LEU A 83 -25.81 27.74 29.21
CA LEU A 83 -24.45 27.89 28.68
C LEU A 83 -24.43 28.24 27.18
N GLN A 84 -25.44 27.82 26.41
CA GLN A 84 -25.54 28.17 24.98
C GLN A 84 -25.66 29.69 24.74
N ARG A 85 -26.20 30.43 25.71
CA ARG A 85 -26.35 31.90 25.64
C ARG A 85 -25.03 32.64 25.84
N ILE A 86 -24.01 31.96 26.38
CA ILE A 86 -22.71 32.52 26.71
C ILE A 86 -21.81 32.34 25.50
N LYS A 87 -21.38 33.45 24.90
CA LYS A 87 -20.61 33.42 23.65
C LYS A 87 -19.11 33.44 23.90
N THR A 88 -18.68 34.10 24.98
CA THR A 88 -17.26 34.28 25.29
C THR A 88 -16.94 33.99 26.75
N ILE A 89 -15.66 33.74 27.02
CA ILE A 89 -15.17 33.60 28.39
C ILE A 89 -15.36 34.89 29.21
N PHE A 90 -15.44 36.06 28.56
CA PHE A 90 -15.70 37.33 29.22
C PHE A 90 -17.13 37.40 29.73
N ASP A 91 -18.09 36.99 28.90
CA ASP A 91 -19.49 36.88 29.30
C ASP A 91 -19.62 35.97 30.52
N TRP A 92 -18.94 34.81 30.51
CA TRP A 92 -18.91 33.88 31.65
C TRP A 92 -18.38 34.53 32.93
N LYS A 93 -17.33 35.36 32.86
CA LYS A 93 -16.76 36.04 34.03
C LYS A 93 -17.76 36.96 34.72
N GLU A 94 -18.68 37.57 33.97
CA GLU A 94 -19.69 38.49 34.52
C GLU A 94 -20.84 37.78 35.26
N TYR A 95 -21.03 36.46 35.06
CA TYR A 95 -22.07 35.71 35.78
C TYR A 95 -21.75 35.54 37.28
N PRO A 96 -22.78 35.51 38.16
CA PRO A 96 -22.62 35.25 39.59
C PRO A 96 -21.96 33.89 39.88
N ASN A 97 -21.25 33.79 41.01
CA ASN A 97 -20.55 32.55 41.39
C ASN A 97 -21.51 31.37 41.59
N ASP A 98 -22.72 31.60 42.10
CA ASP A 98 -23.73 30.53 42.27
C ASP A 98 -24.11 29.88 40.93
N PHE A 99 -24.24 30.70 39.88
CA PHE A 99 -24.47 30.20 38.52
C PHE A 99 -23.26 29.41 38.01
N LYS A 100 -22.04 29.91 38.24
CA LYS A 100 -20.82 29.23 37.82
C LYS A 100 -20.67 27.86 38.49
N ASN A 101 -20.89 27.80 39.81
CA ASN A 101 -20.82 26.57 40.60
C ASN A 101 -21.81 25.51 40.13
N GLN A 102 -22.97 25.90 39.58
CA GLN A 102 -23.94 24.95 39.03
C GLN A 102 -23.45 24.21 37.78
N TYR A 103 -22.59 24.83 36.97
CA TYR A 103 -22.17 24.31 35.67
C TYR A 103 -20.68 23.95 35.58
N ILE A 104 -19.89 24.24 36.61
CA ILE A 104 -18.45 23.98 36.58
C ILE A 104 -18.13 22.50 36.45
N ASP A 105 -18.83 21.63 37.19
CA ASP A 105 -18.67 20.17 37.10
C ASP A 105 -18.97 19.63 35.70
N TYR A 106 -19.98 20.19 35.03
CA TYR A 106 -20.30 19.85 33.64
C TYR A 106 -19.14 20.22 32.70
N ILE A 107 -18.60 21.44 32.85
CA ILE A 107 -17.49 21.92 32.01
C ILE A 107 -16.24 21.07 32.24
N GLU A 108 -15.89 20.80 33.50
CA GLU A 108 -14.75 19.96 33.86
C GLU A 108 -14.87 18.53 33.31
N GLU A 109 -16.07 17.94 33.35
CA GLU A 109 -16.33 16.63 32.78
C GLU A 109 -16.17 16.62 31.24
N GLU A 110 -16.58 17.70 30.53
CA GLU A 110 -16.32 17.82 29.09
C GLU A 110 -14.82 17.92 28.77
N PHE A 111 -14.04 18.64 29.58
CA PHE A 111 -12.57 18.65 29.46
C PHE A 111 -11.95 17.28 29.71
N LYS A 112 -12.48 16.54 30.70
CA LYS A 112 -12.03 15.18 30.99
C LYS A 112 -12.32 14.23 29.83
N ARG A 113 -13.51 14.26 29.24
CA ARG A 113 -13.85 13.46 28.04
C ARG A 113 -12.98 13.80 26.84
N ARG A 114 -12.65 15.09 26.69
CA ARG A 114 -11.71 15.57 25.67
C ARG A 114 -10.29 15.06 25.87
N ASP A 115 -9.84 14.88 27.11
CA ASP A 115 -8.49 14.39 27.40
C ASP A 115 -8.40 12.85 27.45
N GLU A 116 -9.24 12.20 28.24
CA GLU A 116 -9.21 10.75 28.50
C GLU A 116 -9.98 9.92 27.46
N GLY A 117 -10.88 10.56 26.70
CA GLY A 117 -11.85 9.91 25.84
C GLY A 117 -13.16 9.58 26.56
N PHE A 118 -14.03 8.83 25.90
CA PHE A 118 -15.39 8.59 26.37
C PHE A 118 -15.80 7.12 26.16
N TRP A 119 -16.44 6.55 27.17
CA TRP A 119 -16.99 5.20 27.14
C TRP A 119 -18.51 5.24 27.13
N TYR A 120 -19.12 4.55 26.17
CA TYR A 120 -20.57 4.41 26.07
C TYR A 120 -20.96 3.02 25.57
N TYR A 121 -22.22 2.64 25.72
CA TYR A 121 -22.78 1.45 25.10
C TYR A 121 -23.23 1.74 23.67
N ASN A 122 -22.73 0.94 22.72
CA ASN A 122 -23.21 0.90 21.34
C ASN A 122 -23.69 -0.53 21.05
N LYS A 123 -24.97 -0.72 20.74
CA LYS A 123 -25.58 -2.03 20.44
C LYS A 123 -25.24 -3.08 21.52
N GLY A 124 -25.43 -2.70 22.78
CA GLY A 124 -25.16 -3.51 23.98
C GLY A 124 -23.68 -3.68 24.33
N THR A 125 -22.76 -3.15 23.52
CA THR A 125 -21.31 -3.39 23.69
C THR A 125 -20.60 -2.14 24.24
N PRO A 126 -19.80 -2.27 25.33
CA PRO A 126 -18.91 -1.21 25.79
C PRO A 126 -17.96 -0.73 24.70
N THR A 127 -18.13 0.51 24.27
CA THR A 127 -17.36 1.12 23.18
C THR A 127 -16.58 2.33 23.70
N TYR A 128 -15.27 2.34 23.44
CA TYR A 128 -14.40 3.48 23.71
C TYR A 128 -14.23 4.35 22.47
N ILE A 129 -14.29 5.67 22.64
CA ILE A 129 -13.82 6.63 21.64
C ILE A 129 -12.76 7.54 22.24
N THR A 130 -11.73 7.87 21.47
CA THR A 130 -10.66 8.76 21.93
C THR A 130 -11.19 10.17 22.14
N GLY A 131 -10.46 10.98 22.93
CA GLY A 131 -10.86 12.37 23.18
C GLY A 131 -11.01 13.20 21.90
N THR A 132 -10.11 13.01 20.92
CA THR A 132 -10.26 13.62 19.59
C THR A 132 -11.54 13.16 18.89
N HIS A 133 -11.87 11.87 18.92
CA HIS A 133 -13.08 11.37 18.28
C HIS A 133 -14.34 11.91 18.97
N TYR A 134 -14.35 11.96 20.30
CA TYR A 134 -15.42 12.59 21.08
C TYR A 134 -15.61 14.06 20.69
N MET A 135 -14.52 14.85 20.59
CA MET A 135 -14.59 16.24 20.13
C MET A 135 -15.12 16.37 18.70
N TYR A 136 -14.79 15.43 17.83
CA TYR A 136 -15.31 15.39 16.47
C TYR A 136 -16.82 15.16 16.44
N LEU A 137 -17.33 14.15 17.15
CA LEU A 137 -18.75 13.80 17.20
C LEU A 137 -19.60 14.84 17.95
N GLN A 138 -19.17 15.18 19.17
CA GLN A 138 -19.95 16.01 20.09
C GLN A 138 -19.88 17.51 19.74
N TRP A 139 -18.72 18.02 19.31
CA TRP A 139 -18.45 19.46 19.29
C TRP A 139 -18.09 20.03 17.91
N SER A 140 -17.86 19.19 16.90
CA SER A 140 -17.57 19.66 15.54
C SER A 140 -18.84 19.70 14.70
N LYS A 141 -19.05 20.82 13.99
CA LYS A 141 -20.09 20.93 12.97
C LYS A 141 -19.47 20.82 11.58
N ILE A 142 -19.94 19.86 10.81
CA ILE A 142 -19.58 19.59 9.42
C ILE A 142 -20.69 20.10 8.48
N ASP A 143 -20.55 19.85 7.19
CA ASP A 143 -21.50 20.27 6.14
C ASP A 143 -22.92 19.71 6.32
N VAL A 144 -23.06 18.56 7.00
CA VAL A 144 -24.36 17.92 7.31
C VAL A 144 -24.82 18.12 8.76
N GLY A 145 -24.18 19.01 9.52
CA GLY A 145 -24.47 19.21 10.96
C GLY A 145 -23.48 18.48 11.85
N HIS A 146 -23.93 17.56 12.70
CA HIS A 146 -23.02 16.73 13.51
C HIS A 146 -22.63 15.47 12.74
N PRO A 147 -21.37 15.01 12.84
CA PRO A 147 -21.00 13.74 12.25
C PRO A 147 -21.62 12.58 13.02
N ASP A 148 -22.10 11.57 12.28
CA ASP A 148 -22.54 10.31 12.86
C ASP A 148 -21.34 9.46 13.30
N PHE A 149 -21.55 8.64 14.35
CA PHE A 149 -20.55 7.65 14.74
C PHE A 149 -20.38 6.60 13.64
N ARG A 150 -19.13 6.25 13.33
CA ARG A 150 -18.76 5.19 12.39
C ARG A 150 -17.60 4.39 12.96
N GLU A 151 -17.66 3.06 12.88
CA GLU A 151 -16.58 2.22 13.42
C GLU A 151 -15.25 2.44 12.67
N ALA A 152 -15.30 2.68 11.35
CA ALA A 152 -14.13 3.07 10.58
C ALA A 152 -13.42 4.32 11.14
N ASN A 153 -14.19 5.34 11.49
CA ASN A 153 -13.66 6.57 12.08
C ASN A 153 -13.10 6.32 13.48
N ARG A 154 -13.73 5.44 14.26
CA ARG A 154 -13.22 5.04 15.58
C ARG A 154 -11.84 4.39 15.46
N LEU A 155 -11.67 3.43 14.56
CA LEU A 155 -10.38 2.78 14.29
C LEU A 155 -9.31 3.78 13.81
N PHE A 156 -9.69 4.69 12.90
CA PHE A 156 -8.82 5.79 12.47
C PHE A 156 -8.35 6.65 13.64
N TYR A 157 -9.24 7.09 14.52
CA TYR A 157 -8.88 7.95 15.64
C TYR A 157 -8.09 7.22 16.73
N MET A 158 -8.27 5.91 16.91
CA MET A 158 -7.42 5.10 17.80
C MET A 158 -6.00 4.95 17.25
N PHE A 159 -5.87 4.69 15.95
CA PHE A 159 -4.59 4.66 15.27
C PHE A 159 -3.88 6.02 15.33
N TRP A 160 -4.63 7.10 15.12
CA TRP A 160 -4.11 8.47 15.25
C TRP A 160 -3.65 8.79 16.67
N GLU A 161 -4.42 8.42 17.69
CA GLU A 161 -4.03 8.61 19.10
C GLU A 161 -2.74 7.84 19.44
N ALA A 162 -2.59 6.62 18.91
CA ALA A 162 -1.35 5.86 19.03
C ALA A 162 -0.17 6.56 18.32
N CYS A 163 -0.39 7.15 17.14
CA CYS A 163 0.63 7.94 16.45
C CYS A 163 1.05 9.18 17.26
N LYS A 164 0.11 9.85 17.94
CA LYS A 164 0.42 10.96 18.86
C LYS A 164 1.24 10.49 20.06
N ALA A 165 0.83 9.38 20.67
CA ALA A 165 1.47 8.80 21.87
C ALA A 165 2.90 8.29 21.61
N ASP A 166 3.17 7.71 20.44
CA ASP A 166 4.49 7.16 20.12
C ASP A 166 5.50 8.27 19.75
N LYS A 167 6.49 8.47 20.62
CA LYS A 167 7.59 9.45 20.44
C LYS A 167 8.50 9.18 19.23
N ARG A 168 8.44 7.99 18.65
CA ARG A 168 9.23 7.61 17.46
C ARG A 168 8.52 7.99 16.15
N CYS A 169 7.22 8.23 16.23
CA CYS A 169 6.32 8.44 15.11
C CYS A 169 6.17 9.94 14.78
N TYR A 170 6.27 10.31 13.51
CA TYR A 170 5.94 11.65 13.02
C TYR A 170 4.45 11.83 12.72
N GLY A 171 3.64 10.76 12.72
CA GLY A 171 2.23 10.81 12.37
C GLY A 171 1.82 9.65 11.48
N MET A 172 0.74 9.80 10.72
CA MET A 172 0.20 8.74 9.88
C MET A 172 0.17 9.10 8.40
N CYS A 173 0.28 8.07 7.56
CA CYS A 173 0.04 8.11 6.12
C CYS A 173 -1.20 7.25 5.82
N TYR A 174 -2.35 7.90 5.68
CA TYR A 174 -3.63 7.24 5.50
C TYR A 174 -3.99 7.10 4.01
N LEU A 175 -3.98 5.86 3.52
CA LEU A 175 -4.51 5.51 2.21
C LEU A 175 -6.03 5.36 2.34
N LYS A 176 -6.75 6.40 1.93
CA LYS A 176 -8.20 6.53 2.13
C LYS A 176 -8.97 6.15 0.86
N ASN A 177 -10.18 5.65 1.02
CA ASN A 177 -11.19 5.63 -0.05
C ASN A 177 -11.79 7.03 -0.28
N ARG A 178 -12.43 7.20 -1.43
CA ARG A 178 -13.14 8.42 -1.81
C ARG A 178 -14.29 8.67 -0.83
N ARG A 179 -14.55 9.95 -0.52
CA ARG A 179 -15.63 10.41 0.39
C ARG A 179 -15.55 9.92 1.85
N SER A 180 -14.41 9.40 2.31
CA SER A 180 -14.18 9.01 3.72
C SER A 180 -14.31 10.09 4.81
N GLY A 181 -14.57 11.36 4.46
CA GLY A 181 -14.66 12.45 5.44
C GLY A 181 -13.31 12.98 5.99
N PHE A 182 -12.17 12.48 5.50
CA PHE A 182 -10.84 12.79 6.03
C PHE A 182 -10.55 14.29 6.23
N SER A 183 -10.91 15.15 5.26
CA SER A 183 -10.65 16.59 5.39
C SER A 183 -11.37 17.20 6.60
N PHE A 184 -12.57 16.75 6.95
CA PHE A 184 -13.26 17.21 8.16
C PHE A 184 -12.62 16.63 9.43
N MET A 185 -12.22 15.36 9.42
CA MET A 185 -11.52 14.74 10.55
C MET A 185 -10.20 15.48 10.86
N ALA A 186 -9.40 15.78 9.84
CA ALA A 186 -8.17 16.53 9.97
C ALA A 186 -8.41 17.98 10.42
N SER A 187 -9.44 18.65 9.89
CA SER A 187 -9.83 19.99 10.37
C SER A 187 -10.29 19.98 11.82
N GLY A 188 -11.04 18.96 12.25
CA GLY A 188 -11.45 18.78 13.64
C GLY A 188 -10.25 18.65 14.58
N GLU A 189 -9.27 17.83 14.21
CA GLU A 189 -8.06 17.67 15.03
C GLU A 189 -7.17 18.92 15.06
N LEU A 190 -7.06 19.66 13.94
CA LEU A 190 -6.37 20.96 13.93
C LEU A 190 -6.95 21.91 14.98
N VAL A 191 -8.27 22.10 14.97
CA VAL A 191 -8.95 22.97 15.94
C VAL A 191 -8.83 22.42 17.36
N ASN A 192 -9.04 21.12 17.54
CA ASN A 192 -8.94 20.47 18.85
C ASN A 192 -7.54 20.65 19.47
N MET A 193 -6.46 20.43 18.72
CA MET A 193 -5.11 20.60 19.26
C MET A 193 -4.72 22.08 19.42
N ALA A 194 -5.11 22.94 18.47
CA ALA A 194 -4.74 24.36 18.50
C ALA A 194 -5.42 25.12 19.65
N THR A 195 -6.59 24.67 20.10
CA THR A 195 -7.28 25.26 21.26
C THR A 195 -6.78 24.75 22.61
N LEU A 196 -5.79 23.84 22.62
CA LEU A 196 -5.13 23.32 23.83
C LEU A 196 -3.66 23.72 23.96
N ALA A 197 -2.99 24.01 22.83
CA ALA A 197 -1.56 24.27 22.80
C ALA A 197 -1.27 25.77 22.88
N SER A 198 -0.30 26.16 23.71
CA SER A 198 0.28 27.51 23.69
C SER A 198 1.52 27.57 22.78
N ASP A 199 1.83 28.75 22.25
CA ASP A 199 3.02 29.08 21.46
C ASP A 199 3.28 28.09 20.31
N SER A 200 2.22 27.71 19.59
CA SER A 200 2.24 26.61 18.63
C SER A 200 1.70 27.01 17.27
N ARG A 201 2.25 26.42 16.20
CA ARG A 201 1.80 26.64 14.83
C ARG A 201 1.22 25.37 14.23
N PHE A 202 0.14 25.51 13.50
CA PHE A 202 -0.60 24.43 12.87
C PHE A 202 -0.73 24.74 11.39
N GLY A 203 -0.29 23.80 10.55
CA GLY A 203 -0.21 24.02 9.10
C GLY A 203 -1.15 23.12 8.31
N ILE A 204 -1.53 23.59 7.12
CA ILE A 204 -2.38 22.86 6.17
C ILE A 204 -1.72 22.86 4.79
N LEU A 205 -1.61 21.67 4.21
CA LEU A 205 -1.26 21.46 2.81
C LEU A 205 -2.33 20.58 2.13
N SER A 206 -2.50 20.77 0.83
CA SER A 206 -3.37 19.95 -0.01
C SER A 206 -2.74 19.71 -1.38
N LYS A 207 -3.46 19.09 -2.32
CA LYS A 207 -3.04 18.91 -3.71
C LYS A 207 -2.77 20.26 -4.42
N THR A 208 -3.48 21.32 -4.04
CA THR A 208 -3.21 22.70 -4.46
C THR A 208 -3.38 23.68 -3.29
N GLY A 209 -2.80 24.88 -3.42
CA GLY A 209 -3.00 25.97 -2.46
C GLY A 209 -4.47 26.37 -2.29
N PRO A 210 -5.24 26.57 -3.38
CA PRO A 210 -6.69 26.81 -3.29
C PRO A 210 -7.47 25.71 -2.54
N ASP A 211 -7.10 24.44 -2.71
CA ASP A 211 -7.74 23.35 -1.94
C ASP A 211 -7.41 23.42 -0.45
N ALA A 212 -6.15 23.75 -0.10
CA ALA A 212 -5.74 23.97 1.29
C ALA A 212 -6.50 25.17 1.91
N LYS A 213 -6.62 26.27 1.16
CA LYS A 213 -7.44 27.43 1.53
C LYS A 213 -8.89 27.04 1.77
N LYS A 214 -9.48 26.25 0.87
CA LYS A 214 -10.86 25.79 0.97
C LYS A 214 -11.06 24.92 2.22
N MET A 215 -10.13 24.01 2.51
CA MET A 215 -10.15 23.24 3.76
C MET A 215 -10.09 24.16 4.99
N PHE A 216 -9.26 25.20 4.96
CA PHE A 216 -9.17 26.18 6.03
C PHE A 216 -10.48 26.98 6.20
N THR A 217 -10.98 27.61 5.13
CA THR A 217 -12.14 28.51 5.20
C THR A 217 -13.45 27.79 5.42
N ASP A 218 -13.63 26.61 4.81
CA ASP A 218 -14.92 25.93 4.77
C ASP A 218 -15.07 24.87 5.88
N LYS A 219 -13.95 24.48 6.52
CA LYS A 219 -13.96 23.44 7.57
C LYS A 219 -13.34 23.93 8.88
N VAL A 220 -12.06 24.31 8.88
CA VAL A 220 -11.35 24.71 10.11
C VAL A 220 -12.02 25.91 10.79
N VAL A 221 -12.26 26.97 10.05
CA VAL A 221 -12.88 28.20 10.58
C VAL A 221 -14.29 27.92 11.12
N PRO A 222 -15.22 27.28 10.38
CA PRO A 222 -16.53 26.91 10.92
C PRO A 222 -16.49 26.03 12.16
N ILE A 223 -15.62 25.01 12.20
CA ILE A 223 -15.49 24.14 13.38
C ILE A 223 -15.05 24.97 14.59
N SER A 224 -14.01 25.79 14.46
CA SER A 224 -13.53 26.64 15.56
C SER A 224 -14.56 27.67 16.02
N VAL A 225 -15.35 28.24 15.11
CA VAL A 225 -16.34 29.26 15.46
C VAL A 225 -17.47 28.66 16.31
N ASN A 226 -17.85 27.41 16.03
CA ASN A 226 -18.96 26.70 16.68
C ASN A 226 -18.59 26.01 18.00
N TYR A 227 -17.32 25.99 18.40
CA TYR A 227 -16.94 25.46 19.71
C TYR A 227 -17.60 26.28 20.83
N PRO A 228 -18.02 25.62 21.94
CA PRO A 228 -18.57 26.31 23.09
C PRO A 228 -17.52 27.25 23.71
N PHE A 229 -17.97 28.29 24.41
CA PHE A 229 -17.08 29.33 24.93
C PHE A 229 -15.93 28.78 25.80
N PHE A 230 -16.16 27.69 26.53
CA PHE A 230 -15.15 27.08 27.40
C PHE A 230 -14.08 26.29 26.62
N PHE A 231 -14.32 25.91 25.36
CA PHE A 231 -13.31 25.33 24.47
C PHE A 231 -12.73 26.33 23.47
N LYS A 232 -13.23 27.57 23.47
CA LYS A 232 -12.87 28.59 22.49
C LYS A 232 -11.94 29.62 23.14
N PRO A 233 -10.64 29.60 22.82
CA PRO A 233 -9.71 30.61 23.30
C PRO A 233 -10.04 32.00 22.74
N ILE A 234 -9.37 33.01 23.29
CA ILE A 234 -9.44 34.38 22.75
C ILE A 234 -8.87 34.37 21.33
N GLN A 235 -9.67 34.85 20.38
CA GLN A 235 -9.30 34.96 18.96
C GLN A 235 -8.95 36.41 18.61
N ASP A 236 -7.92 36.56 17.78
CA ASP A 236 -7.51 37.83 17.19
C ASP A 236 -8.03 37.97 15.75
N GLY A 237 -8.26 39.21 15.31
CA GLY A 237 -8.73 39.54 13.98
C GLY A 237 -10.22 39.29 13.75
N MET A 238 -10.57 38.86 12.52
CA MET A 238 -11.95 38.61 12.10
C MET A 238 -12.43 37.24 12.58
N ASP A 239 -13.73 37.11 12.85
CA ASP A 239 -14.36 35.83 13.24
C ASP A 239 -14.16 34.73 12.17
N ARG A 240 -14.13 35.12 10.89
CA ARG A 240 -13.97 34.22 9.73
C ARG A 240 -12.78 34.66 8.86
N PRO A 241 -11.54 34.38 9.29
CA PRO A 241 -10.36 34.75 8.52
C PRO A 241 -10.21 33.88 7.27
N LYS A 242 -9.43 34.35 6.30
CA LYS A 242 -9.16 33.64 5.02
C LYS A 242 -7.77 33.02 4.91
N THR A 243 -6.85 33.39 5.81
CA THR A 243 -5.42 33.07 5.71
C THR A 243 -4.88 32.44 6.99
N GLU A 244 -5.20 33.02 8.14
CA GLU A 244 -4.70 32.58 9.45
C GLU A 244 -5.81 32.72 10.50
N LEU A 245 -5.97 31.70 11.34
CA LEU A 245 -6.78 31.74 12.55
C LEU A 245 -5.82 31.83 13.74
N ALA A 246 -5.91 32.91 14.52
CA ALA A 246 -4.97 33.18 15.59
C ALA A 246 -5.67 33.26 16.96
N TYR A 247 -5.23 32.43 17.90
CA TYR A 247 -5.72 32.39 19.29
C TYR A 247 -4.83 33.23 20.21
N ARG A 248 -4.83 34.55 20.03
CA ARG A 248 -4.05 35.51 20.82
C ARG A 248 -4.87 36.73 21.21
N VAL A 249 -4.34 37.56 22.11
CA VAL A 249 -5.03 38.77 22.56
C VAL A 249 -4.92 39.87 21.48
N PRO A 250 -6.04 40.47 21.03
CA PRO A 250 -5.99 41.54 20.03
C PRO A 250 -5.25 42.78 20.54
N ALA A 251 -4.34 43.32 19.71
CA ALA A 251 -3.57 44.52 20.04
C ALA A 251 -4.45 45.76 20.32
N SER A 252 -5.63 45.85 19.70
CA SER A 252 -6.58 46.97 19.84
C SER A 252 -7.37 46.98 21.16
N LYS A 253 -7.41 45.87 21.91
CA LYS A 253 -8.09 45.82 23.22
C LYS A 253 -7.23 46.36 24.36
N LEU A 254 -5.91 46.43 24.17
CA LEU A 254 -4.97 47.02 25.13
C LEU A 254 -5.12 48.55 25.25
N THR A 255 -5.64 49.24 24.22
CA THR A 255 -5.66 50.71 24.17
C THR A 255 -6.97 51.36 24.64
N ARG A 256 -8.11 50.66 24.60
CA ARG A 256 -9.43 51.29 24.84
C ARG A 256 -9.91 51.30 26.30
N ARG A 257 -9.33 50.49 27.20
CA ARG A 257 -9.75 50.38 28.62
C ARG A 257 -8.79 51.03 29.63
N ASN A 258 -7.65 51.56 29.21
CA ASN A 258 -6.63 52.09 30.12
C ASN A 258 -6.88 53.52 30.66
N ILE A 259 -8.05 54.13 30.40
CA ILE A 259 -8.31 55.53 30.79
C ILE A 259 -9.30 55.67 31.96
N GLN A 260 -10.04 54.64 32.38
CA GLN A 260 -11.16 54.84 33.34
C GLN A 260 -11.41 53.76 34.43
N ALA A 261 -10.46 52.90 34.81
CA ALA A 261 -10.70 52.01 35.95
C ALA A 261 -9.51 51.89 36.91
N SER A 262 -9.74 52.30 38.15
CA SER A 262 -8.88 52.16 39.32
C SER A 262 -9.00 50.78 39.97
N ASP A 263 -8.86 49.71 39.18
CA ASP A 263 -8.67 48.34 39.67
C ASP A 263 -7.74 47.62 38.70
N ARG A 264 -6.79 46.84 39.24
CA ARG A 264 -5.67 46.21 38.53
C ARG A 264 -6.09 45.63 37.17
N PRO A 265 -5.46 46.00 36.04
CA PRO A 265 -5.77 45.39 34.76
C PRO A 265 -5.44 43.90 34.84
N GLU A 266 -6.46 43.03 34.73
CA GLU A 266 -6.22 41.60 34.54
C GLU A 266 -5.38 41.42 33.27
N GLU A 267 -4.18 40.85 33.41
CA GLU A 267 -3.37 40.45 32.28
C GLU A 267 -4.11 39.37 31.48
N LEU A 268 -4.68 39.75 30.35
CA LEU A 268 -5.29 38.81 29.42
C LEU A 268 -4.18 37.98 28.77
N GLN A 269 -4.19 36.67 29.00
CA GLN A 269 -3.26 35.75 28.36
C GLN A 269 -3.97 35.00 27.22
N GLY A 270 -3.39 35.06 26.03
CA GLY A 270 -3.78 34.25 24.87
C GLY A 270 -2.97 32.95 24.80
N LEU A 271 -3.30 32.08 23.85
CA LEU A 271 -2.48 30.89 23.59
C LEU A 271 -1.27 31.20 22.70
N ASP A 272 -1.29 32.30 21.94
CA ASP A 272 -0.28 32.61 20.92
C ASP A 272 -0.10 31.47 19.91
N THR A 273 -1.21 30.80 19.61
CA THR A 273 -1.29 29.68 18.68
C THR A 273 -2.00 30.07 17.40
N THR A 274 -1.50 29.59 16.25
CA THR A 274 -2.06 29.89 14.94
C THR A 274 -2.32 28.65 14.11
N ILE A 275 -3.37 28.69 13.29
CA ILE A 275 -3.64 27.74 12.22
C ILE A 275 -3.61 28.50 10.90
N ASP A 276 -2.77 28.08 9.96
CA ASP A 276 -2.67 28.67 8.63
C ASP A 276 -2.68 27.61 7.52
N TRP A 277 -2.64 28.07 6.28
CA TRP A 277 -2.47 27.22 5.12
C TRP A 277 -1.45 27.83 4.18
N LYS A 278 -0.74 27.00 3.41
CA LYS A 278 0.21 27.45 2.39
C LYS A 278 -0.11 26.86 1.03
N ASN A 279 0.41 27.51 0.00
CA ASN A 279 0.41 26.95 -1.34
C ASN A 279 1.22 25.65 -1.37
N THR A 280 0.76 24.69 -2.17
CA THR A 280 1.46 23.44 -2.45
C THR A 280 2.82 23.71 -3.10
N GLY A 281 3.88 23.22 -2.49
CA GLY A 281 5.24 23.38 -2.98
C GLY A 281 6.24 22.56 -2.17
N ASP A 282 7.37 22.21 -2.78
CA ASP A 282 8.40 21.36 -2.14
C ASP A 282 8.97 21.99 -0.85
N ASN A 283 9.10 23.31 -0.79
CA ASN A 283 9.65 24.03 0.38
C ASN A 283 8.57 24.66 1.28
N SER A 284 7.30 24.28 1.12
CA SER A 284 6.23 24.85 1.94
C SER A 284 6.45 24.51 3.41
N TYR A 285 6.33 25.53 4.27
CA TYR A 285 6.63 25.50 5.71
C TYR A 285 8.11 25.33 6.09
N ASP A 286 9.05 25.42 5.14
CA ASP A 286 10.48 25.40 5.47
C ASP A 286 10.83 26.49 6.50
N GLY A 287 11.68 26.13 7.46
CA GLY A 287 12.10 26.98 8.58
C GLY A 287 11.08 27.15 9.72
N GLU A 288 9.88 26.59 9.62
CA GLU A 288 8.87 26.71 10.68
C GLU A 288 8.91 25.57 11.69
N LYS A 289 8.29 25.81 12.86
CA LYS A 289 8.14 24.83 13.94
C LYS A 289 6.65 24.49 14.09
N LEU A 290 6.21 23.39 13.49
CA LEU A 290 4.81 22.99 13.49
C LEU A 290 4.51 22.00 14.63
N LYS A 291 3.32 22.14 15.23
CA LYS A 291 2.75 21.21 16.21
C LYS A 291 1.91 20.13 15.53
N LEU A 292 1.18 20.49 14.48
CA LEU A 292 0.47 19.56 13.62
C LEU A 292 0.47 20.09 12.17
N LEU A 293 0.74 19.19 11.23
CA LEU A 293 0.54 19.42 9.81
C LEU A 293 -0.59 18.51 9.31
N ALA A 294 -1.70 19.10 8.87
CA ALA A 294 -2.71 18.37 8.11
C ALA A 294 -2.32 18.37 6.64
N HIS A 295 -2.19 17.19 6.05
CA HIS A 295 -1.79 17.05 4.66
C HIS A 295 -2.84 16.25 3.89
N ASP A 296 -3.75 16.96 3.23
CA ASP A 296 -4.85 16.37 2.46
C ASP A 296 -4.43 16.09 1.01
N GLU A 297 -5.04 15.09 0.38
CA GLU A 297 -4.84 14.73 -1.04
C GLU A 297 -3.35 14.64 -1.46
N SER A 298 -2.48 14.15 -0.56
CA SER A 298 -1.02 14.07 -0.74
C SER A 298 -0.58 13.17 -1.90
N GLY A 299 -1.40 12.20 -2.29
CA GLY A 299 -1.18 11.29 -3.42
C GLY A 299 -1.57 11.84 -4.78
N LYS A 300 -1.94 13.13 -4.84
CA LYS A 300 -2.35 13.85 -6.06
C LYS A 300 -1.41 14.99 -6.43
N TRP A 301 -0.20 14.98 -5.86
CA TRP A 301 0.83 15.97 -6.17
C TRP A 301 1.47 15.64 -7.52
N GLU A 302 1.24 16.52 -8.48
CA GLU A 302 1.77 16.41 -9.83
C GLU A 302 3.05 17.24 -9.99
N ARG A 303 3.86 16.86 -10.99
CA ARG A 303 5.11 17.56 -11.33
C ARG A 303 4.83 19.03 -11.67
N PRO A 304 5.73 19.97 -11.33
CA PRO A 304 7.09 19.74 -10.82
C PRO A 304 7.17 19.40 -9.33
N ASN A 305 6.10 19.60 -8.55
CA ASN A 305 6.11 19.35 -7.11
C ASN A 305 6.09 17.85 -6.82
N ASN A 306 6.70 17.46 -5.69
CA ASN A 306 6.76 16.06 -5.29
C ASN A 306 6.54 15.93 -3.77
N ILE A 307 5.55 15.12 -3.39
CA ILE A 307 5.25 14.83 -1.98
C ILE A 307 6.46 14.26 -1.22
N LEU A 308 7.34 13.49 -1.86
CA LEU A 308 8.56 12.97 -1.22
C LEU A 308 9.56 14.09 -0.89
N ASN A 309 9.69 15.10 -1.76
CA ASN A 309 10.54 16.26 -1.51
C ASN A 309 9.93 17.12 -0.42
N ASN A 310 8.63 17.42 -0.52
CA ASN A 310 7.93 18.18 0.51
C ASN A 310 8.01 17.49 1.88
N TRP A 311 7.77 16.18 1.96
CA TRP A 311 7.84 15.45 3.23
C TRP A 311 9.24 15.49 3.84
N ARG A 312 10.31 15.48 3.04
CA ARG A 312 11.67 15.65 3.56
C ARG A 312 11.85 16.99 4.26
N VAL A 313 11.24 18.06 3.73
CA VAL A 313 11.28 19.41 4.32
C VAL A 313 10.34 19.48 5.52
N THR A 314 9.05 19.18 5.36
CA THR A 314 8.04 19.31 6.41
C THR A 314 8.27 18.36 7.59
N LYS A 315 8.89 17.20 7.38
CA LYS A 315 9.32 16.36 8.51
C LYS A 315 10.31 17.07 9.44
N THR A 316 11.14 17.98 8.93
CA THR A 316 12.08 18.74 9.76
C THR A 316 11.38 19.79 10.64
N THR A 317 10.24 20.32 10.21
CA THR A 317 9.45 21.31 10.97
C THR A 317 8.78 20.70 12.20
N LEU A 318 8.68 19.36 12.25
CA LEU A 318 8.04 18.58 13.30
C LEU A 318 9.02 18.06 14.36
N ARG A 319 10.31 18.43 14.29
CA ARG A 319 11.35 17.98 15.23
C ARG A 319 12.23 19.11 15.73
N LEU A 320 12.78 18.93 16.91
CA LEU A 320 13.90 19.72 17.45
C LEU A 320 15.02 18.76 17.84
N GLY A 321 16.11 18.77 17.07
CA GLY A 321 17.15 17.75 17.17
C GLY A 321 16.58 16.35 16.94
N SER A 322 16.72 15.48 17.93
CA SER A 322 16.17 14.11 17.93
C SER A 322 14.73 14.00 18.44
N ARG A 323 14.19 15.06 19.06
CA ARG A 323 12.85 15.04 19.65
C ARG A 323 11.80 15.42 18.62
N ILE A 324 10.85 14.52 18.38
CA ILE A 324 9.63 14.83 17.63
C ILE A 324 8.73 15.70 18.54
N ILE A 325 8.37 16.88 18.06
CA ILE A 325 7.58 17.88 18.81
C ILE A 325 6.20 18.12 18.21
N GLY A 326 6.03 17.81 16.93
CA GLY A 326 4.78 17.90 16.19
C GLY A 326 4.47 16.62 15.43
N LYS A 327 3.27 16.54 14.86
CA LYS A 327 2.79 15.38 14.10
C LYS A 327 2.28 15.77 12.73
N CYS A 328 2.13 14.81 11.82
CA CYS A 328 1.49 14.98 10.53
C CYS A 328 0.31 14.01 10.39
N MET A 329 -0.86 14.55 10.09
CA MET A 329 -2.02 13.78 9.67
C MET A 329 -2.11 13.85 8.15
N MET A 330 -1.53 12.86 7.47
CA MET A 330 -1.50 12.80 6.00
C MET A 330 -2.54 11.79 5.50
N GLY A 331 -3.31 12.17 4.48
CA GLY A 331 -4.32 11.29 3.91
C GLY A 331 -4.67 11.58 2.45
N SER A 332 -4.77 10.54 1.63
CA SER A 332 -5.07 10.66 0.19
C SER A 332 -5.67 9.38 -0.39
N THR A 333 -6.53 9.54 -1.41
CA THR A 333 -6.68 8.47 -2.42
C THR A 333 -5.43 8.49 -3.31
N SER A 334 -5.07 7.39 -3.95
CA SER A 334 -4.00 7.43 -4.96
C SER A 334 -4.55 7.91 -6.30
N ASN A 335 -3.81 8.76 -7.00
CA ASN A 335 -3.96 8.90 -8.45
C ASN A 335 -3.30 7.70 -9.16
N ALA A 336 -3.38 7.67 -10.50
CA ALA A 336 -2.49 6.87 -11.34
C ALA A 336 -1.02 7.08 -10.95
N LEU A 337 -0.19 6.06 -11.19
CA LEU A 337 1.16 6.02 -10.63
C LEU A 337 2.03 7.14 -11.22
N ASP A 338 1.86 7.45 -12.50
CA ASP A 338 2.54 8.53 -13.21
C ASP A 338 2.11 9.94 -12.76
N LYS A 339 0.89 10.10 -12.23
CA LYS A 339 0.29 11.35 -11.73
C LYS A 339 0.44 11.52 -10.22
N GLY A 340 1.61 11.17 -9.70
CA GLY A 340 1.97 11.31 -8.28
C GLY A 340 1.66 10.08 -7.41
N GLY A 341 0.90 9.11 -7.92
CA GLY A 341 0.58 7.87 -7.21
C GLY A 341 1.80 7.05 -6.81
N ASP A 342 2.84 6.97 -7.67
CA ASP A 342 4.06 6.21 -7.37
C ASP A 342 4.85 6.79 -6.20
N ASN A 343 4.95 8.13 -6.14
CA ASN A 343 5.60 8.82 -5.02
C ASN A 343 4.85 8.58 -3.71
N PHE A 344 3.51 8.56 -3.74
CA PHE A 344 2.69 8.26 -2.58
C PHE A 344 2.74 6.79 -2.18
N LYS A 345 2.71 5.85 -3.14
CA LYS A 345 2.91 4.41 -2.91
C LYS A 345 4.23 4.17 -2.19
N LYS A 346 5.31 4.81 -2.65
CA LYS A 346 6.61 4.75 -1.99
C LYS A 346 6.56 5.28 -0.57
N LEU A 347 6.00 6.47 -0.35
CA LEU A 347 5.86 7.07 0.98
C LEU A 347 5.04 6.18 1.92
N TYR A 348 3.95 5.62 1.43
CA TYR A 348 3.06 4.71 2.15
C TYR A 348 3.80 3.42 2.56
N LYS A 349 4.45 2.72 1.62
CA LYS A 349 5.20 1.50 1.92
C LYS A 349 6.43 1.76 2.82
N ASP A 350 7.04 2.94 2.73
CA ASP A 350 8.11 3.40 3.64
C ASP A 350 7.60 3.72 5.06
N SER A 351 6.28 3.73 5.27
CA SER A 351 5.60 3.96 6.55
C SER A 351 5.18 2.66 7.25
N ASP A 352 5.54 1.50 6.71
CA ASP A 352 5.27 0.18 7.28
C ASP A 352 5.98 0.00 8.63
N VAL A 353 5.20 -0.22 9.69
CA VAL A 353 5.68 -0.33 11.08
C VAL A 353 6.54 -1.57 11.33
N THR A 354 6.51 -2.57 10.45
CA THR A 354 7.37 -3.76 10.53
C THR A 354 8.80 -3.46 10.06
N LYS A 355 8.99 -2.39 9.29
CA LYS A 355 10.28 -1.98 8.71
C LYS A 355 10.80 -0.72 9.38
N ARG A 356 11.59 -0.91 10.45
CA ARG A 356 12.16 0.18 11.24
C ARG A 356 13.68 0.22 11.16
N ASN A 357 14.23 1.42 11.20
CA ASN A 357 15.66 1.65 11.39
C ASN A 357 16.06 1.35 12.85
N ARG A 358 17.36 1.43 13.14
CA ARG A 358 17.92 1.19 14.50
C ARG A 358 17.42 2.18 15.57
N ASN A 359 16.87 3.32 15.16
CA ASN A 359 16.24 4.29 16.06
C ASN A 359 14.75 3.97 16.33
N GLY A 360 14.24 2.86 15.78
CA GLY A 360 12.85 2.43 15.92
C GLY A 360 11.87 3.23 15.08
N GLN A 361 12.33 3.97 14.06
CA GLN A 361 11.47 4.74 13.16
C GLN A 361 11.33 4.05 11.81
N THR A 362 10.16 4.16 11.20
CA THR A 362 9.96 3.78 9.79
C THR A 362 10.82 4.66 8.88
N SER A 363 11.06 4.23 7.64
CA SER A 363 11.86 4.99 6.67
C SER A 363 11.28 6.38 6.43
N SER A 364 9.96 6.49 6.27
CA SER A 364 9.25 7.77 6.15
C SER A 364 9.18 8.52 7.49
N GLY A 365 9.16 7.79 8.61
CA GLY A 365 8.85 8.29 9.95
C GLY A 365 7.35 8.34 10.27
N LEU A 366 6.48 8.11 9.28
CA LEU A 366 5.03 7.98 9.44
C LEU A 366 4.64 6.51 9.63
N TYR A 367 3.42 6.25 10.11
CA TYR A 367 2.81 4.92 10.14
C TYR A 367 1.72 4.80 9.08
N SER A 368 1.74 3.74 8.27
CA SER A 368 0.75 3.47 7.22
C SER A 368 -0.56 2.97 7.82
N LEU A 369 -1.68 3.53 7.36
CA LEU A 369 -3.03 3.06 7.66
C LEU A 369 -3.80 2.88 6.35
N PHE A 370 -4.47 1.75 6.19
CA PHE A 370 -5.45 1.52 5.13
C PHE A 370 -6.71 0.98 5.77
N ILE A 371 -7.84 1.60 5.45
CA ILE A 371 -9.18 1.14 5.85
C ILE A 371 -9.92 0.84 4.54
N PRO A 372 -10.29 -0.42 4.27
CA PRO A 372 -11.01 -0.81 3.07
C PRO A 372 -12.34 -0.06 2.92
N MET A 373 -12.78 0.15 1.68
CA MET A 373 -13.97 0.95 1.37
C MET A 373 -15.24 0.42 2.04
N GLU A 374 -15.36 -0.91 2.21
CA GLU A 374 -16.52 -1.58 2.80
C GLU A 374 -16.77 -1.18 4.27
N TRP A 375 -15.78 -0.59 4.95
CA TRP A 375 -15.93 -0.12 6.32
C TRP A 375 -16.59 1.26 6.44
N ASN A 376 -16.59 2.05 5.37
CA ASN A 376 -16.97 3.47 5.43
C ASN A 376 -17.68 3.94 4.15
N TYR A 377 -18.45 3.06 3.52
CA TYR A 377 -19.23 3.39 2.33
C TYR A 377 -20.63 3.88 2.72
N GLU A 378 -20.98 5.09 2.29
CA GLU A 378 -22.26 5.72 2.59
C GLU A 378 -23.44 4.89 2.06
N GLY A 379 -24.51 4.76 2.84
CA GLY A 379 -25.68 3.94 2.49
C GLY A 379 -25.57 2.46 2.87
N PHE A 380 -24.40 2.01 3.36
CA PHE A 380 -24.19 0.63 3.83
C PHE A 380 -23.67 0.58 5.27
N ILE A 381 -24.07 1.56 6.08
CA ILE A 381 -23.73 1.67 7.50
C ILE A 381 -25.04 1.62 8.27
N ASP A 382 -25.15 0.74 9.26
CA ASP A 382 -26.34 0.62 10.09
C ASP A 382 -26.52 1.82 11.03
N SER A 383 -27.68 1.90 11.67
CA SER A 383 -28.01 2.97 12.61
C SER A 383 -27.11 3.05 13.85
N TYR A 384 -26.26 2.06 14.10
CA TYR A 384 -25.26 2.01 15.18
C TYR A 384 -23.85 2.40 14.68
N GLY A 385 -23.71 2.80 13.41
CA GLY A 385 -22.43 3.16 12.82
C GLY A 385 -21.57 1.96 12.41
N LEU A 386 -22.16 0.78 12.28
CA LEU A 386 -21.47 -0.45 11.90
C LEU A 386 -21.69 -0.74 10.40
N PRO A 387 -20.64 -1.11 9.64
CA PRO A 387 -20.80 -1.48 8.23
C PRO A 387 -21.65 -2.75 8.06
N VAL A 388 -22.49 -2.75 7.03
CA VAL A 388 -23.29 -3.92 6.59
C VAL A 388 -22.55 -4.60 5.44
N PHE A 389 -21.67 -5.54 5.78
CA PHE A 389 -20.76 -6.19 4.83
C PHE A 389 -21.48 -7.11 3.83
N ASP A 390 -22.14 -8.14 4.35
CA ASP A 390 -22.92 -9.10 3.58
C ASP A 390 -24.39 -8.67 3.51
N THR A 391 -25.08 -9.15 2.48
CA THR A 391 -26.52 -8.95 2.29
C THR A 391 -27.28 -9.54 3.49
N PRO A 392 -28.03 -8.71 4.24
CA PRO A 392 -28.66 -9.17 5.47
C PRO A 392 -29.90 -10.03 5.17
N GLU A 393 -30.18 -11.05 6.00
CA GLU A 393 -31.40 -11.86 5.87
C GLU A 393 -32.68 -11.03 6.08
N THR A 394 -32.59 -10.00 6.92
CA THR A 394 -33.66 -9.03 7.17
C THR A 394 -33.11 -7.62 7.01
N GLU A 395 -33.86 -6.76 6.32
CA GLU A 395 -33.47 -5.37 6.06
C GLU A 395 -32.98 -4.67 7.34
N THR A 396 -31.83 -4.03 7.24
CA THR A 396 -31.23 -3.28 8.34
C THR A 396 -31.47 -1.79 8.14
N LYS A 397 -31.71 -1.03 9.22
CA LYS A 397 -31.92 0.42 9.11
C LYS A 397 -30.60 1.18 9.15
N GLY A 398 -30.43 2.10 8.21
CA GLY A 398 -29.36 3.10 8.21
C GLY A 398 -29.60 4.24 9.20
N PRO A 399 -28.65 5.18 9.32
CA PRO A 399 -28.73 6.31 10.25
C PRO A 399 -29.87 7.28 9.96
N TYR A 400 -30.31 7.42 8.70
CA TYR A 400 -31.38 8.33 8.29
C TYR A 400 -32.76 7.65 8.13
N GLY A 401 -32.86 6.37 8.52
CA GLY A 401 -34.10 5.58 8.49
C GLY A 401 -34.36 4.84 7.18
N GLU A 402 -33.44 4.92 6.23
CA GLU A 402 -33.38 4.11 5.02
C GLU A 402 -33.15 2.62 5.34
N TYR A 403 -33.65 1.73 4.49
CA TYR A 403 -33.42 0.30 4.60
C TYR A 403 -32.23 -0.12 3.73
N ILE A 404 -31.42 -1.00 4.28
CA ILE A 404 -30.28 -1.66 3.64
C ILE A 404 -30.68 -3.11 3.44
N ASP A 405 -30.96 -3.46 2.20
CA ASP A 405 -31.39 -4.79 1.74
C ASP A 405 -30.29 -5.54 0.98
N THR A 406 -29.21 -4.85 0.60
CA THR A 406 -28.04 -5.37 -0.12
C THR A 406 -26.77 -5.03 0.66
N GLY A 407 -25.85 -5.98 0.78
CA GLY A 407 -24.55 -5.77 1.43
C GLY A 407 -23.58 -4.98 0.56
N ILE A 408 -22.66 -4.23 1.18
CA ILE A 408 -21.67 -3.43 0.42
C ILE A 408 -20.77 -4.28 -0.47
N ILE A 409 -20.47 -5.52 -0.09
CA ILE A 409 -19.60 -6.40 -0.89
C ILE A 409 -20.29 -6.77 -2.20
N GLU A 410 -21.58 -7.14 -2.14
CA GLU A 410 -22.38 -7.47 -3.32
C GLU A 410 -22.58 -6.22 -4.19
N HIS A 411 -22.93 -5.08 -3.60
CA HIS A 411 -23.08 -3.82 -4.33
C HIS A 411 -21.80 -3.43 -5.08
N TRP A 412 -20.65 -3.50 -4.41
CA TRP A 412 -19.37 -3.19 -5.04
C TRP A 412 -19.00 -4.20 -6.12
N GLN A 413 -19.32 -5.49 -5.95
CA GLN A 413 -19.07 -6.50 -6.97
C GLN A 413 -19.93 -6.25 -8.22
N ASN A 414 -21.18 -5.81 -8.05
CA ASN A 414 -22.06 -5.44 -9.15
C ASN A 414 -21.51 -4.24 -9.95
N GLU A 415 -20.94 -3.24 -9.28
CA GLU A 415 -20.25 -2.12 -9.93
C GLU A 415 -19.00 -2.58 -10.70
N VAL A 416 -18.19 -3.45 -10.10
CA VAL A 416 -17.04 -4.08 -10.77
C VAL A 416 -17.47 -4.85 -12.02
N ASP A 417 -18.51 -5.67 -11.92
CA ASP A 417 -19.02 -6.47 -13.02
C ASP A 417 -19.57 -5.60 -14.16
N GLY A 418 -20.20 -4.48 -13.82
CA GLY A 418 -20.66 -3.49 -14.81
C GLY A 418 -19.52 -2.81 -15.57
N LEU A 419 -18.34 -2.68 -14.95
CA LEU A 419 -17.17 -2.01 -15.53
C LEU A 419 -16.17 -2.97 -16.20
N LYS A 420 -16.40 -4.29 -16.21
CA LYS A 420 -15.47 -5.29 -16.79
C LYS A 420 -15.07 -5.02 -18.25
N ASN A 421 -15.94 -4.39 -19.03
CA ASN A 421 -15.68 -4.06 -20.43
C ASN A 421 -14.92 -2.73 -20.63
N ASP A 422 -14.74 -1.93 -19.57
CA ASP A 422 -13.99 -0.67 -19.58
C ASP A 422 -12.88 -0.71 -18.51
N GLY A 423 -11.70 -1.19 -18.91
CA GLY A 423 -10.57 -1.36 -18.01
C GLY A 423 -10.07 -0.06 -17.37
N ASP A 424 -10.22 1.09 -18.04
CA ASP A 424 -9.82 2.39 -17.47
C ASP A 424 -10.80 2.83 -16.38
N ALA A 425 -12.10 2.76 -16.66
CA ALA A 425 -13.13 3.08 -15.67
C ALA A 425 -13.07 2.12 -14.48
N LEU A 426 -12.85 0.83 -14.73
CA LEU A 426 -12.69 -0.19 -13.69
C LEU A 426 -11.49 0.11 -12.79
N ASN A 427 -10.30 0.40 -13.36
CA ASN A 427 -9.12 0.73 -12.57
C ASN A 427 -9.27 2.02 -11.77
N GLU A 428 -9.97 3.03 -12.31
CA GLU A 428 -10.31 4.24 -11.56
C GLU A 428 -11.28 3.92 -10.41
N PHE A 429 -12.30 3.07 -10.64
CA PHE A 429 -13.22 2.63 -9.59
C PHE A 429 -12.48 1.92 -8.45
N TYR A 430 -11.57 1.00 -8.77
CA TYR A 430 -10.70 0.35 -7.78
C TYR A 430 -9.87 1.32 -6.95
N ARG A 431 -9.29 2.37 -7.57
CA ARG A 431 -8.55 3.41 -6.83
C ARG A 431 -9.44 4.25 -5.94
N GLN A 432 -10.68 4.52 -6.36
CA GLN A 432 -11.64 5.32 -5.61
C GLN A 432 -12.24 4.55 -4.44
N PHE A 433 -12.56 3.28 -4.65
CA PHE A 433 -13.20 2.39 -3.69
C PHE A 433 -12.38 1.09 -3.52
N PRO A 434 -11.17 1.20 -2.97
CA PRO A 434 -10.28 0.06 -2.80
C PRO A 434 -10.72 -0.83 -1.64
N ARG A 435 -10.68 -2.14 -1.85
CA ARG A 435 -10.81 -3.18 -0.81
C ARG A 435 -9.45 -3.66 -0.32
N THR A 436 -8.42 -3.56 -1.17
CA THR A 436 -7.03 -3.89 -0.88
C THR A 436 -6.10 -2.71 -1.18
N GLU A 437 -4.88 -2.74 -0.64
CA GLU A 437 -3.88 -1.73 -0.98
C GLU A 437 -3.50 -1.77 -2.47
N GLU A 438 -3.51 -2.95 -3.12
CA GLU A 438 -3.22 -3.05 -4.54
C GLU A 438 -4.34 -2.45 -5.41
N HIS A 439 -5.62 -2.59 -5.02
CA HIS A 439 -6.72 -1.84 -5.67
C HIS A 439 -6.44 -0.33 -5.63
N ALA A 440 -5.99 0.16 -4.48
CA ALA A 440 -5.73 1.58 -4.28
C ALA A 440 -4.56 2.11 -5.12
N PHE A 441 -3.63 1.24 -5.54
CA PHE A 441 -2.43 1.63 -6.29
C PHE A 441 -2.40 1.12 -7.74
N ARG A 442 -3.56 0.74 -8.31
CA ARG A 442 -3.66 0.38 -9.73
C ARG A 442 -3.33 1.55 -10.66
N ASP A 443 -2.76 1.26 -11.81
CA ASP A 443 -2.38 2.26 -12.81
C ASP A 443 -3.46 2.48 -13.88
N GLU A 444 -3.35 3.55 -14.67
CA GLU A 444 -4.15 3.75 -15.90
C GLU A 444 -3.64 2.86 -17.04
N THR A 445 -4.50 2.50 -18.00
CA THR A 445 -4.08 1.54 -19.05
C THR A 445 -3.14 2.08 -20.11
N LYS A 446 -2.87 3.39 -20.11
CA LYS A 446 -2.34 4.13 -21.26
C LYS A 446 -0.89 3.83 -21.66
N ASN A 447 -0.08 3.24 -20.78
CA ASN A 447 1.36 3.08 -21.04
C ASN A 447 1.83 1.64 -21.25
N SER A 448 1.03 0.63 -20.86
CA SER A 448 1.43 -0.78 -21.06
C SER A 448 0.87 -1.29 -22.37
N ILE A 449 1.71 -1.99 -23.12
CA ILE A 449 1.31 -2.72 -24.33
C ILE A 449 0.53 -4.01 -24.02
N PHE A 450 0.45 -4.41 -22.75
CA PHE A 450 -0.17 -5.68 -22.34
C PHE A 450 -1.60 -5.51 -21.82
N ASN A 451 -2.35 -6.60 -21.83
CA ASN A 451 -3.73 -6.63 -21.32
C ASN A 451 -3.74 -6.51 -19.77
N LEU A 452 -3.89 -5.29 -19.29
CA LEU A 452 -3.89 -4.98 -17.87
C LEU A 452 -5.07 -5.58 -17.10
N ALA A 453 -6.22 -5.77 -17.75
CA ALA A 453 -7.37 -6.41 -17.10
C ALA A 453 -7.02 -7.82 -16.64
N LYS A 454 -6.41 -8.64 -17.52
CA LYS A 454 -5.94 -9.99 -17.17
C LYS A 454 -4.84 -9.99 -16.11
N ILE A 455 -3.89 -9.05 -16.20
CA ILE A 455 -2.81 -8.93 -15.22
C ILE A 455 -3.37 -8.61 -13.84
N TYR A 456 -4.26 -7.61 -13.73
CA TYR A 456 -4.85 -7.23 -12.45
C TYR A 456 -5.81 -8.29 -11.91
N GLU A 457 -6.61 -8.92 -12.77
CA GLU A 457 -7.45 -10.07 -12.38
C GLU A 457 -6.60 -11.20 -11.79
N GLN A 458 -5.43 -11.48 -12.36
CA GLN A 458 -4.50 -12.46 -11.79
C GLN A 458 -3.92 -11.99 -10.45
N ILE A 459 -3.57 -10.71 -10.30
CA ILE A 459 -3.07 -10.15 -9.04
C ILE A 459 -4.14 -10.30 -7.95
N ASP A 460 -5.40 -9.98 -8.26
CA ASP A 460 -6.51 -10.11 -7.33
C ASP A 460 -6.70 -11.56 -6.89
N PHE A 461 -6.70 -12.49 -7.85
CA PHE A 461 -6.78 -13.93 -7.57
C PHE A 461 -5.64 -14.41 -6.66
N ASN A 462 -4.41 -13.94 -6.89
CA ASN A 462 -3.26 -14.28 -6.06
C ASN A 462 -3.41 -13.75 -4.61
N GLU A 463 -3.99 -12.56 -4.42
CA GLU A 463 -4.27 -12.00 -3.10
C GLU A 463 -5.39 -12.77 -2.38
N GLU A 464 -6.46 -13.14 -3.07
CA GLU A 464 -7.56 -13.95 -2.50
C GLU A 464 -7.09 -15.34 -2.05
N LEU A 465 -6.13 -15.94 -2.74
CA LEU A 465 -5.50 -17.21 -2.36
C LEU A 465 -4.66 -17.13 -1.08
N ASN A 466 -4.54 -15.95 -0.46
CA ASN A 466 -3.86 -15.73 0.82
C ASN A 466 -2.36 -16.10 0.80
N ASN A 467 -1.67 -15.95 -0.34
CA ASN A 467 -0.20 -15.88 -0.60
C ASN A 467 0.79 -16.85 0.11
N ASN A 468 0.39 -17.64 1.11
CA ASN A 468 1.29 -18.35 2.02
C ASN A 468 1.47 -19.84 1.65
N ASN A 469 0.59 -20.43 0.84
CA ASN A 469 0.67 -21.87 0.54
C ASN A 469 1.31 -22.20 -0.82
N GLU A 470 1.37 -21.27 -1.77
CA GLU A 470 1.82 -21.58 -3.15
C GLU A 470 3.23 -21.08 -3.47
N ILE A 471 3.81 -20.15 -2.68
CA ILE A 471 5.16 -19.63 -2.92
C ILE A 471 6.05 -19.84 -1.70
N THR A 472 7.19 -20.49 -1.91
CA THR A 472 8.25 -20.64 -0.91
C THR A 472 9.41 -19.69 -1.22
N ARG A 473 9.78 -18.86 -0.24
CA ARG A 473 11.02 -18.07 -0.30
C ARG A 473 12.22 -18.87 0.22
N GLY A 474 13.34 -18.84 -0.48
CA GLY A 474 14.55 -19.54 -0.05
C GLY A 474 15.78 -19.26 -0.90
N ASN A 475 16.79 -20.13 -0.76
CA ASN A 475 18.03 -20.09 -1.54
C ASN A 475 18.45 -21.49 -1.99
N PHE A 476 19.22 -21.54 -3.08
CA PHE A 476 19.94 -22.74 -3.50
C PHE A 476 21.35 -22.76 -2.91
N GLN A 477 21.84 -23.95 -2.56
CA GLN A 477 23.20 -24.15 -2.07
C GLN A 477 23.76 -25.47 -2.57
N TRP A 478 25.06 -25.50 -2.86
CA TRP A 478 25.80 -26.74 -3.08
C TRP A 478 25.87 -27.57 -1.80
N ILE A 479 25.64 -28.88 -1.92
CA ILE A 479 25.77 -29.81 -0.80
C ILE A 479 27.18 -29.69 -0.19
N ASN A 480 27.24 -29.51 1.13
CA ASN A 480 28.47 -29.32 1.89
C ASN A 480 29.35 -28.13 1.45
N GLY A 481 28.79 -27.17 0.70
CA GLY A 481 29.55 -26.05 0.13
C GLY A 481 30.53 -26.45 -0.98
N ALA A 482 30.52 -27.72 -1.42
CA ALA A 482 31.39 -28.21 -2.47
C ALA A 482 30.82 -27.82 -3.84
N LYS A 483 31.42 -26.81 -4.46
CA LYS A 483 30.99 -26.29 -5.78
C LYS A 483 30.95 -27.38 -6.84
N ASP A 484 30.04 -27.22 -7.80
CA ASP A 484 29.87 -28.11 -8.96
C ASP A 484 29.45 -29.55 -8.63
N THR A 485 28.87 -29.77 -7.44
CA THR A 485 28.32 -31.06 -6.98
C THR A 485 26.80 -31.12 -7.15
N LYS A 486 26.04 -31.54 -6.12
CA LYS A 486 24.58 -31.48 -6.09
C LYS A 486 24.14 -30.21 -5.40
N VAL A 487 23.01 -29.66 -5.82
CA VAL A 487 22.37 -28.48 -5.25
C VAL A 487 21.14 -28.90 -4.47
N THR A 488 20.87 -28.23 -3.37
CA THR A 488 19.63 -28.33 -2.58
C THR A 488 18.99 -26.96 -2.44
N PHE A 489 17.67 -26.91 -2.45
CA PHE A 489 16.91 -25.73 -2.05
C PHE A 489 16.54 -25.82 -0.57
N TYR A 490 16.63 -24.70 0.15
CA TYR A 490 16.14 -24.62 1.53
C TYR A 490 15.30 -23.34 1.72
N PRO A 491 14.15 -23.43 2.42
CA PRO A 491 13.35 -22.26 2.77
C PRO A 491 14.11 -21.30 3.69
N ASP A 492 14.05 -20.00 3.39
CA ASP A 492 14.66 -18.94 4.18
C ASP A 492 13.87 -17.64 3.95
N ALA A 493 13.41 -17.01 5.03
CA ALA A 493 12.67 -15.74 4.96
C ALA A 493 13.49 -14.60 4.32
N ARG A 494 14.83 -14.68 4.38
CA ARG A 494 15.78 -13.76 3.73
C ARG A 494 16.28 -14.27 2.38
N GLY A 495 15.67 -15.33 1.86
CA GLY A 495 15.98 -15.90 0.57
C GLY A 495 15.79 -14.93 -0.60
N ARG A 496 16.60 -15.11 -1.65
CA ARG A 496 16.52 -14.31 -2.88
C ARG A 496 15.61 -14.92 -3.94
N PHE A 497 15.25 -16.19 -3.79
CA PHE A 497 14.40 -16.92 -4.73
C PHE A 497 12.99 -17.04 -4.16
N LEU A 498 12.00 -16.87 -5.03
CA LEU A 498 10.62 -17.29 -4.84
C LEU A 498 10.37 -18.47 -5.77
N ILE A 499 9.88 -19.58 -5.25
CA ILE A 499 9.53 -20.75 -6.05
C ILE A 499 8.10 -21.20 -5.75
N SER A 500 7.40 -21.67 -6.76
CA SER A 500 6.06 -22.25 -6.65
C SER A 500 6.00 -23.73 -7.05
N TRP A 501 7.08 -24.26 -7.64
CA TRP A 501 7.17 -25.68 -7.96
C TRP A 501 8.61 -26.20 -7.87
N VAL A 502 8.73 -27.44 -7.41
CA VAL A 502 9.99 -28.18 -7.28
C VAL A 502 9.84 -29.54 -7.97
N PRO A 503 10.75 -29.93 -8.88
CA PRO A 503 10.70 -31.22 -9.55
C PRO A 503 10.95 -32.38 -8.57
N ASN A 504 10.55 -33.58 -8.99
CA ASN A 504 10.73 -34.79 -8.21
C ASN A 504 12.22 -35.09 -8.01
N GLN A 505 12.60 -35.79 -6.92
CA GLN A 505 14.02 -36.03 -6.58
C GLN A 505 14.85 -36.66 -7.72
N ARG A 506 14.22 -37.46 -8.59
CA ARG A 506 14.89 -38.09 -9.74
C ARG A 506 15.23 -37.11 -10.86
N GLN A 507 14.45 -36.04 -10.99
CA GLN A 507 14.63 -34.99 -12.00
C GLN A 507 15.53 -33.88 -11.46
N GLN A 508 15.62 -33.69 -10.15
CA GLN A 508 16.55 -32.73 -9.54
C GLN A 508 18.01 -33.09 -9.85
N ASN A 509 18.84 -32.08 -10.10
CA ASN A 509 20.28 -32.24 -10.36
C ASN A 509 20.60 -33.17 -11.55
N ASN A 510 19.68 -33.29 -12.51
CA ASN A 510 19.87 -34.13 -13.69
C ASN A 510 20.82 -33.46 -14.70
N ILE A 511 22.07 -33.94 -14.73
CA ILE A 511 23.14 -33.45 -15.61
C ILE A 511 23.56 -34.55 -16.57
N ILE A 512 23.56 -34.25 -17.87
CA ILE A 512 24.07 -35.15 -18.91
C ILE A 512 25.47 -34.70 -19.34
N PHE A 513 26.43 -35.62 -19.38
CA PHE A 513 27.78 -35.34 -19.87
C PHE A 513 27.87 -35.70 -21.36
N LYS A 514 28.19 -34.71 -22.21
CA LYS A 514 28.45 -34.89 -23.65
C LYS A 514 29.71 -34.15 -24.05
N ASN A 515 30.65 -34.83 -24.70
CA ASN A 515 31.88 -34.22 -25.22
C ASN A 515 32.66 -33.38 -24.18
N GLY A 516 32.78 -33.87 -22.96
CA GLY A 516 33.48 -33.19 -21.86
C GLY A 516 32.76 -31.95 -21.30
N ARG A 517 31.49 -31.74 -21.65
CA ARG A 517 30.67 -30.60 -21.19
C ARG A 517 29.40 -31.10 -20.50
N LYS A 518 28.92 -30.31 -19.52
CA LYS A 518 27.68 -30.56 -18.80
C LYS A 518 26.49 -29.97 -19.57
N HIS A 519 25.43 -30.76 -19.71
CA HIS A 519 24.18 -30.42 -20.38
C HIS A 519 22.98 -30.64 -19.44
N PRO A 520 21.91 -29.84 -19.58
CA PRO A 520 20.67 -30.01 -18.83
C PRO A 520 19.99 -31.32 -19.22
N GLY A 521 19.61 -32.13 -18.22
CA GLY A 521 18.86 -33.37 -18.44
C GLY A 521 17.36 -33.18 -18.70
N ASN A 522 16.80 -32.04 -18.30
CA ASN A 522 15.37 -31.75 -18.32
C ASN A 522 15.02 -30.65 -19.34
N GLU A 523 15.77 -30.51 -20.44
CA GLU A 523 15.46 -29.53 -21.51
C GLU A 523 14.04 -29.69 -22.08
N HIS A 524 13.45 -30.89 -22.00
CA HIS A 524 12.10 -31.18 -22.48
C HIS A 524 10.99 -30.78 -21.50
N MET A 525 11.31 -30.33 -20.28
CA MET A 525 10.32 -29.92 -19.26
C MET A 525 10.16 -28.40 -19.16
N GLY A 526 11.20 -27.63 -19.46
CA GLY A 526 11.16 -26.17 -19.32
C GLY A 526 12.50 -25.50 -19.63
N ALA A 527 12.56 -24.20 -19.38
CA ALA A 527 13.75 -23.38 -19.56
C ALA A 527 13.74 -22.14 -18.65
N PHE A 528 14.91 -21.55 -18.48
CA PHE A 528 15.09 -20.28 -17.79
C PHE A 528 15.31 -19.13 -18.76
N GLY A 529 14.92 -17.93 -18.34
CA GLY A 529 15.31 -16.66 -18.93
C GLY A 529 16.03 -15.78 -17.93
N CYS A 530 17.07 -15.06 -18.35
CA CYS A 530 17.87 -14.22 -17.44
C CYS A 530 18.26 -12.88 -18.07
N ASP A 531 18.01 -11.80 -17.33
CA ASP A 531 18.63 -10.49 -17.54
C ASP A 531 19.76 -10.32 -16.51
N SER A 532 20.99 -10.21 -17.01
CA SER A 532 22.19 -10.20 -16.18
C SER A 532 22.77 -8.79 -16.02
N TYR A 533 23.80 -8.63 -15.19
CA TYR A 533 24.57 -7.40 -15.11
C TYR A 533 26.06 -7.70 -14.91
N ASP A 534 26.92 -6.91 -15.56
CA ASP A 534 28.36 -7.17 -15.58
C ASP A 534 29.12 -6.43 -14.47
N ILE A 535 28.66 -5.24 -14.04
CA ILE A 535 29.41 -4.37 -13.11
C ILE A 535 28.70 -4.33 -11.75
N SER A 536 29.43 -4.69 -10.68
CA SER A 536 28.90 -4.68 -9.31
C SER A 536 28.67 -3.26 -8.77
N GLY A 537 29.57 -2.31 -9.08
CA GLY A 537 29.48 -0.91 -8.65
C GLY A 537 28.63 -0.04 -9.56
N THR A 538 27.80 0.83 -8.98
CA THR A 538 27.04 1.87 -9.69
C THR A 538 27.31 3.22 -9.04
N VAL A 539 27.53 4.26 -9.85
CA VAL A 539 27.88 5.61 -9.39
C VAL A 539 26.79 6.21 -8.48
N ASP A 540 25.52 5.78 -8.64
CA ASP A 540 24.36 6.35 -7.93
C ASP A 540 23.60 5.35 -7.03
N GLY A 541 24.13 4.14 -6.80
CA GLY A 541 23.45 3.11 -5.98
C GLY A 541 22.12 2.57 -6.56
N GLN A 542 21.69 3.02 -7.75
CA GLN A 542 20.47 2.60 -8.45
C GLN A 542 20.77 1.87 -9.78
N GLY A 543 21.63 0.86 -9.77
CA GLY A 543 21.78 0.02 -10.95
C GLY A 543 20.66 -1.03 -11.07
N SER A 544 20.36 -1.44 -12.30
CA SER A 544 19.41 -2.54 -12.61
C SER A 544 19.75 -3.82 -11.85
N LYS A 545 18.74 -4.60 -11.46
CA LYS A 545 18.90 -5.83 -10.69
C LYS A 545 19.18 -7.00 -11.64
N GLY A 546 19.81 -8.05 -11.13
CA GLY A 546 19.86 -9.32 -11.86
C GLY A 546 18.53 -10.04 -11.73
N SER A 547 18.02 -10.57 -12.83
CA SER A 547 16.72 -11.22 -12.89
C SER A 547 16.79 -12.59 -13.54
N LEU A 548 16.11 -13.58 -12.98
CA LEU A 548 16.02 -14.95 -13.48
C LEU A 548 14.60 -15.47 -13.28
N HIS A 549 14.02 -16.03 -14.35
CA HIS A 549 12.70 -16.66 -14.33
C HIS A 549 12.77 -18.07 -14.88
N GLY A 550 12.10 -19.01 -14.21
CA GLY A 550 11.91 -20.38 -14.68
C GLY A 550 10.50 -20.59 -15.21
N LEU A 551 10.37 -21.13 -16.42
CA LEU A 551 9.10 -21.48 -17.05
C LEU A 551 9.10 -22.95 -17.48
N THR A 552 8.05 -23.67 -17.13
CA THR A 552 7.78 -25.02 -17.62
C THR A 552 7.05 -24.96 -18.96
N LYS A 553 7.16 -26.02 -19.75
CA LYS A 553 6.38 -26.21 -20.98
C LYS A 553 5.54 -27.46 -20.88
N PHE A 554 4.59 -27.61 -21.80
CA PHE A 554 3.85 -28.86 -21.92
C PHE A 554 4.82 -30.02 -22.18
N SER A 555 4.77 -31.03 -21.32
CA SER A 555 5.53 -32.26 -21.44
C SER A 555 4.74 -33.42 -20.83
N MET A 556 5.11 -34.67 -21.15
CA MET A 556 4.48 -35.86 -20.57
C MET A 556 5.07 -36.23 -19.20
N GLU A 557 5.98 -35.40 -18.67
CA GLU A 557 6.55 -35.56 -17.34
C GLU A 557 5.64 -34.94 -16.27
N ASP A 558 5.90 -35.30 -15.01
CA ASP A 558 5.25 -34.72 -13.83
C ASP A 558 5.74 -33.28 -13.58
N CYS A 559 5.29 -32.34 -14.42
CA CYS A 559 5.51 -30.91 -14.26
C CYS A 559 4.26 -30.13 -14.66
N PRO A 560 3.95 -29.01 -13.96
CA PRO A 560 2.84 -28.15 -14.34
C PRO A 560 3.09 -27.57 -15.74
N PRO A 561 2.08 -27.49 -16.63
CA PRO A 561 2.26 -26.91 -17.96
C PRO A 561 2.25 -25.38 -17.91
N SER A 562 3.12 -24.76 -18.71
CA SER A 562 3.20 -23.29 -18.91
C SER A 562 3.25 -22.47 -17.61
N HIS A 563 3.84 -23.03 -16.55
CA HIS A 563 3.84 -22.46 -15.20
C HIS A 563 5.17 -21.76 -14.91
N PHE A 564 5.10 -20.47 -14.55
CA PHE A 564 6.24 -19.76 -13.98
C PHE A 564 6.51 -20.31 -12.57
N PHE A 565 7.61 -21.03 -12.42
CA PHE A 565 7.90 -21.78 -11.18
C PHE A 565 8.98 -21.13 -10.30
N LEU A 566 9.72 -20.15 -10.82
CA LEU A 566 10.80 -19.47 -10.11
C LEU A 566 10.90 -18.01 -10.53
N GLU A 567 10.97 -17.11 -9.55
CA GLU A 567 11.34 -15.69 -9.67
C GLU A 567 12.56 -15.40 -8.81
N TYR A 568 13.55 -14.73 -9.39
CA TYR A 568 14.68 -14.12 -8.69
C TYR A 568 14.84 -12.70 -9.23
N ILE A 569 14.76 -11.69 -8.36
CA ILE A 569 14.97 -10.27 -8.73
C ILE A 569 15.81 -9.61 -7.63
N ALA A 570 17.14 -9.64 -7.76
CA ALA A 570 18.03 -9.11 -6.73
C ALA A 570 19.38 -8.65 -7.28
N ARG A 571 20.06 -7.80 -6.51
CA ARG A 571 21.43 -7.34 -6.81
C ARG A 571 22.37 -7.70 -5.65
N PRO A 572 22.94 -8.92 -5.63
CA PRO A 572 23.97 -9.32 -4.68
C PRO A 572 25.19 -8.39 -4.67
N ALA A 573 25.97 -8.47 -3.59
CA ALA A 573 27.16 -7.64 -3.37
C ALA A 573 28.20 -7.74 -4.52
N THR A 574 28.27 -8.89 -5.19
CA THR A 574 29.09 -9.10 -6.38
C THR A 574 28.30 -9.74 -7.50
N SER A 575 28.63 -9.44 -8.75
CA SER A 575 28.03 -10.11 -9.91
C SER A 575 28.34 -11.62 -9.95
N GLU A 576 29.48 -12.06 -9.40
CA GLU A 576 29.80 -13.49 -9.30
C GLU A 576 28.87 -14.27 -8.36
N MET A 577 28.40 -13.65 -7.26
CA MET A 577 27.37 -14.27 -6.41
C MET A 577 26.07 -14.48 -7.19
N PHE A 578 25.67 -13.50 -7.99
CA PHE A 578 24.51 -13.65 -8.87
C PHE A 578 24.72 -14.77 -9.90
N PHE A 579 25.91 -14.86 -10.52
CA PHE A 579 26.20 -15.93 -11.48
C PHE A 579 26.20 -17.32 -10.83
N GLU A 580 26.66 -17.43 -9.59
CA GLU A 580 26.62 -18.68 -8.83
C GLU A 580 25.17 -19.07 -8.45
N ASP A 581 24.38 -18.10 -7.99
CA ASP A 581 22.95 -18.28 -7.70
C ASP A 581 22.20 -18.82 -8.93
N VAL A 582 22.41 -18.19 -10.10
CA VAL A 582 21.83 -18.62 -11.38
C VAL A 582 22.28 -20.05 -11.70
N LEU A 583 23.59 -20.33 -11.65
CA LEU A 583 24.11 -21.67 -11.97
C LEU A 583 23.51 -22.75 -11.06
N MET A 584 23.38 -22.49 -9.75
CA MET A 584 22.79 -23.44 -8.82
C MET A 584 21.32 -23.74 -9.15
N ALA A 585 20.54 -22.72 -9.51
CA ALA A 585 19.15 -22.92 -9.95
C ALA A 585 19.08 -23.77 -11.23
N LEU A 586 19.92 -23.47 -12.24
CA LEU A 586 19.97 -24.26 -13.48
C LEU A 586 20.31 -25.73 -13.22
N VAL A 587 21.28 -25.98 -12.34
CA VAL A 587 21.70 -27.34 -11.97
C VAL A 587 20.60 -28.06 -11.21
N PHE A 588 19.99 -27.42 -10.21
CA PHE A 588 18.94 -28.02 -9.41
C PHE A 588 17.75 -28.48 -10.28
N TYR A 589 17.25 -27.62 -11.17
CA TYR A 589 16.13 -27.97 -12.05
C TYR A 589 16.54 -28.79 -13.27
N GLY A 590 17.84 -28.82 -13.62
CA GLY A 590 18.34 -29.51 -14.80
C GLY A 590 17.85 -28.95 -16.12
N MET A 591 17.50 -27.65 -16.19
CA MET A 591 16.92 -27.00 -17.38
C MET A 591 17.88 -25.97 -17.99
N PRO A 592 17.82 -25.70 -19.31
CA PRO A 592 18.67 -24.73 -19.99
C PRO A 592 18.29 -23.27 -19.69
N LEU A 593 19.17 -22.33 -20.05
CA LEU A 593 19.02 -20.89 -19.90
C LEU A 593 19.14 -20.15 -21.23
N LEU A 594 18.22 -19.22 -21.51
CA LEU A 594 18.38 -18.16 -22.49
C LEU A 594 18.69 -16.84 -21.79
N ALA A 595 19.85 -16.25 -22.08
CA ALA A 595 20.27 -14.98 -21.48
C ALA A 595 20.77 -14.01 -22.56
N GLU A 596 20.80 -12.73 -22.23
CA GLU A 596 21.35 -11.70 -23.11
C GLU A 596 22.85 -11.89 -23.32
N ASN A 597 23.31 -11.75 -24.56
CA ASN A 597 24.75 -11.85 -24.89
C ASN A 597 25.48 -10.51 -24.89
N ASN A 598 24.77 -9.37 -24.78
CA ASN A 598 25.36 -8.04 -24.66
C ASN A 598 26.12 -7.85 -23.33
N LYS A 599 25.75 -8.61 -22.29
CA LYS A 599 26.38 -8.65 -20.97
C LYS A 599 26.97 -10.06 -20.73
N PRO A 600 28.09 -10.40 -21.38
CA PRO A 600 28.46 -11.80 -21.60
C PRO A 600 29.10 -12.48 -20.38
N ARG A 601 29.35 -11.78 -19.26
CA ARG A 601 30.10 -12.37 -18.13
C ARG A 601 29.42 -13.59 -17.54
N LEU A 602 28.09 -13.60 -17.45
CA LEU A 602 27.33 -14.79 -17.01
C LEU A 602 27.58 -15.98 -17.96
N LEU A 603 27.54 -15.76 -19.26
CA LEU A 603 27.74 -16.82 -20.26
C LEU A 603 29.17 -17.37 -20.23
N TYR A 604 30.16 -16.49 -20.09
CA TYR A 604 31.56 -16.90 -19.88
C TYR A 604 31.75 -17.64 -18.56
N TYR A 605 31.05 -17.24 -17.51
CA TYR A 605 31.07 -17.93 -16.22
C TYR A 605 30.59 -19.38 -16.34
N LEU A 606 29.44 -19.58 -16.98
CA LEU A 606 28.91 -20.93 -17.26
C LEU A 606 29.89 -21.76 -18.07
N ARG A 607 30.47 -21.19 -19.12
CA ARG A 607 31.46 -21.90 -19.96
C ARG A 607 32.72 -22.29 -19.19
N ARG A 608 33.31 -21.37 -18.42
CA ARG A 608 34.52 -21.60 -17.61
C ARG A 608 34.29 -22.71 -16.57
N ARG A 609 33.08 -22.82 -16.03
CA ARG A 609 32.67 -23.87 -15.08
C ARG A 609 32.26 -25.19 -15.75
N GLY A 610 32.32 -25.30 -17.08
CA GLY A 610 31.97 -26.52 -17.83
C GLY A 610 30.49 -26.67 -18.19
N TYR A 611 29.66 -25.66 -17.89
CA TYR A 611 28.21 -25.62 -18.09
C TYR A 611 27.79 -24.91 -19.39
N ARG A 612 28.67 -24.81 -20.39
CA ARG A 612 28.31 -24.22 -21.70
C ARG A 612 27.08 -24.86 -22.33
N GLY A 613 26.83 -26.15 -22.09
CA GLY A 613 25.66 -26.88 -22.59
C GLY A 613 24.32 -26.40 -22.03
N TYR A 614 24.33 -25.66 -20.92
CA TYR A 614 23.12 -25.03 -20.35
C TYR A 614 22.77 -23.71 -21.03
N SER A 615 23.72 -23.03 -21.69
CA SER A 615 23.46 -21.79 -22.42
C SER A 615 22.83 -22.09 -23.79
N MET A 616 21.58 -21.68 -23.99
CA MET A 616 20.89 -21.81 -25.27
C MET A 616 21.47 -20.84 -26.28
N ASN A 617 21.45 -21.23 -27.56
CA ASN A 617 21.66 -20.27 -28.63
C ASN A 617 20.32 -19.59 -28.95
N ARG A 618 20.40 -18.38 -29.50
CA ARG A 618 19.21 -17.66 -29.98
C ARG A 618 18.29 -18.53 -30.85
N PRO A 619 16.98 -18.56 -30.59
CA PRO A 619 16.04 -19.47 -31.26
C PRO A 619 15.75 -19.09 -32.72
N ASP A 620 15.98 -17.83 -33.10
CA ASP A 620 15.67 -17.25 -34.40
C ASP A 620 16.70 -17.57 -35.51
N LYS A 621 17.87 -18.12 -35.15
CA LYS A 621 18.91 -18.50 -36.13
C LYS A 621 19.30 -19.96 -36.03
N VAL A 622 19.46 -20.57 -37.21
CA VAL A 622 20.05 -21.91 -37.34
C VAL A 622 21.54 -21.87 -36.98
N TRP A 623 22.05 -22.91 -36.32
CA TRP A 623 23.44 -23.03 -35.85
C TRP A 623 24.51 -22.55 -36.85
N ASN A 624 24.35 -22.91 -38.14
CA ASN A 624 25.32 -22.57 -39.18
C ASN A 624 25.44 -21.05 -39.42
N LYS A 625 24.37 -20.29 -39.15
CA LYS A 625 24.28 -18.84 -39.33
C LYS A 625 24.66 -18.05 -38.07
N LEU A 626 25.04 -18.73 -36.98
CA LEU A 626 25.54 -18.08 -35.77
C LEU A 626 26.98 -17.57 -35.98
N SER A 627 27.27 -16.41 -35.41
CA SER A 627 28.63 -15.85 -35.32
C SER A 627 29.54 -16.74 -34.47
N VAL A 628 30.85 -16.50 -34.54
CA VAL A 628 31.86 -17.24 -33.76
C VAL A 628 31.57 -17.12 -32.26
N ALA A 629 31.30 -15.90 -31.79
CA ALA A 629 30.97 -15.64 -30.39
C ALA A 629 29.65 -16.32 -29.96
N GLU A 630 28.59 -16.25 -30.79
CA GLU A 630 27.31 -16.91 -30.48
C GLU A 630 27.48 -18.44 -30.39
N LYS A 631 28.31 -19.06 -31.25
CA LYS A 631 28.65 -20.50 -31.14
C LYS A 631 29.43 -20.78 -29.86
N GLU A 632 30.33 -19.88 -29.50
CA GLU A 632 31.24 -20.02 -28.36
C GLU A 632 30.52 -19.96 -27.01
N ILE A 633 29.63 -18.98 -26.79
CA ILE A 633 29.02 -18.70 -25.47
C ILE A 633 27.49 -18.81 -25.44
N GLY A 634 26.81 -18.76 -26.59
CA GLY A 634 25.35 -18.79 -26.70
C GLY A 634 24.71 -17.42 -26.46
N GLY A 635 23.46 -17.42 -26.02
CA GLY A 635 22.65 -16.23 -25.72
C GLY A 635 21.97 -15.60 -26.94
N ILE A 636 21.26 -14.51 -26.67
CA ILE A 636 20.51 -13.72 -27.67
C ILE A 636 20.88 -12.23 -27.54
N PRO A 637 21.03 -11.48 -28.65
CA PRO A 637 21.25 -10.04 -28.56
C PRO A 637 19.97 -9.31 -28.17
N ASN A 638 20.11 -8.23 -27.40
CA ASN A 638 18.96 -7.46 -26.90
C ASN A 638 18.73 -6.12 -27.64
N SER A 639 19.60 -5.77 -28.60
CA SER A 639 19.60 -4.45 -29.22
C SER A 639 18.78 -4.35 -30.51
N SER A 640 18.52 -5.46 -31.23
CA SER A 640 17.80 -5.42 -32.49
C SER A 640 16.30 -5.26 -32.28
N GLU A 641 15.67 -4.36 -33.03
CA GLU A 641 14.24 -4.02 -32.92
C GLU A 641 13.33 -5.25 -33.07
N ASP A 642 13.61 -6.12 -34.03
CA ASP A 642 12.86 -7.37 -34.25
C ASP A 642 12.83 -8.27 -33.01
N ILE A 643 13.93 -8.32 -32.24
CA ILE A 643 14.00 -9.13 -31.01
C ILE A 643 13.21 -8.48 -29.89
N LYS A 644 13.19 -7.13 -29.80
CA LYS A 644 12.36 -6.43 -28.83
C LYS A 644 10.88 -6.69 -29.07
N GLN A 645 10.46 -6.63 -30.34
CA GLN A 645 9.08 -6.92 -30.75
C GLN A 645 8.72 -8.39 -30.51
N ALA A 646 9.60 -9.33 -30.88
CA ALA A 646 9.38 -10.75 -30.62
C ALA A 646 9.30 -11.09 -29.12
N HIS A 647 10.10 -10.40 -28.29
CA HIS A 647 10.08 -10.52 -26.84
C HIS A 647 8.77 -9.99 -26.23
N ALA A 648 8.32 -8.81 -26.66
CA ALA A 648 7.04 -8.25 -26.26
C ALA A 648 5.86 -9.15 -26.68
N ALA A 649 5.82 -9.60 -27.93
CA ALA A 649 4.78 -10.49 -28.45
C ALA A 649 4.74 -11.84 -27.72
N ALA A 650 5.89 -12.37 -27.29
CA ALA A 650 5.95 -13.59 -26.50
C ALA A 650 5.22 -13.45 -25.15
N ILE A 651 5.43 -12.32 -24.48
CA ILE A 651 4.78 -12.02 -23.21
C ILE A 651 3.30 -11.75 -23.41
N GLU A 652 2.93 -10.97 -24.44
CA GLU A 652 1.55 -10.69 -24.78
C GLU A 652 0.75 -11.98 -25.03
N MET A 653 1.29 -12.89 -25.82
CA MET A 653 0.66 -14.20 -26.08
C MET A 653 0.50 -15.01 -24.79
N TYR A 654 1.55 -15.07 -23.95
CA TYR A 654 1.46 -15.75 -22.65
C TYR A 654 0.38 -15.14 -21.75
N ILE A 655 0.28 -13.81 -21.69
CA ILE A 655 -0.74 -13.12 -20.91
C ILE A 655 -2.14 -13.47 -21.42
N GLN A 656 -2.35 -13.50 -22.73
CA GLN A 656 -3.64 -13.86 -23.29
C GLN A 656 -4.05 -15.31 -23.00
N ASP A 657 -3.11 -16.24 -22.99
CA ASP A 657 -3.43 -17.67 -22.87
C ASP A 657 -3.41 -18.18 -21.41
N HIS A 658 -2.63 -17.53 -20.53
CA HIS A 658 -2.24 -18.12 -19.25
C HIS A 658 -2.35 -17.19 -18.03
N VAL A 659 -2.83 -15.95 -18.18
CA VAL A 659 -2.93 -14.97 -17.09
C VAL A 659 -4.38 -14.48 -16.96
N GLY A 660 -4.85 -14.34 -15.71
CA GLY A 660 -6.24 -14.00 -15.42
C GLY A 660 -7.16 -15.21 -15.63
N LEU A 661 -8.44 -14.95 -15.90
CA LEU A 661 -9.40 -16.00 -16.20
C LEU A 661 -9.17 -16.58 -17.60
N LYS A 662 -8.97 -17.90 -17.66
CA LYS A 662 -8.78 -18.64 -18.91
C LYS A 662 -10.11 -19.06 -19.52
N GLN A 663 -10.07 -19.48 -20.78
CA GLN A 663 -11.25 -19.96 -21.53
C GLN A 663 -11.92 -21.19 -20.89
N ASP A 664 -11.18 -21.99 -20.13
CA ASP A 664 -11.70 -23.18 -19.43
C ASP A 664 -12.34 -22.86 -18.07
N GLY A 665 -12.43 -21.58 -17.70
CA GLY A 665 -12.97 -21.12 -16.43
C GLY A 665 -11.99 -21.23 -15.25
N THR A 666 -10.75 -21.69 -15.48
CA THR A 666 -9.69 -21.68 -14.46
C THR A 666 -8.88 -20.39 -14.50
N HIS A 667 -8.22 -20.04 -13.40
CA HIS A 667 -7.30 -18.90 -13.39
C HIS A 667 -5.88 -19.29 -13.84
N GLY A 668 -5.10 -18.28 -14.23
CA GLY A 668 -3.67 -18.41 -14.48
C GLY A 668 -2.90 -18.92 -13.28
N ASN A 669 -1.76 -19.55 -13.57
CA ASN A 669 -0.88 -20.18 -12.58
C ASN A 669 0.42 -19.39 -12.41
N ILE A 670 0.38 -18.06 -12.52
CA ILE A 670 1.50 -17.18 -12.22
C ILE A 670 1.25 -16.45 -10.90
N TYR A 671 1.99 -16.84 -9.87
CA TYR A 671 1.81 -16.32 -8.51
C TYR A 671 2.76 -15.14 -8.19
N PHE A 672 3.61 -14.74 -9.13
CA PHE A 672 4.63 -13.72 -8.91
C PHE A 672 4.11 -12.30 -9.17
N ASN A 673 3.50 -11.69 -8.14
CA ASN A 673 2.93 -10.33 -8.23
C ASN A 673 3.95 -9.25 -8.63
N ASN A 674 5.24 -9.41 -8.31
CA ASN A 674 6.28 -8.47 -8.78
C ASN A 674 6.41 -8.49 -10.31
N THR A 675 6.46 -9.69 -10.91
CA THR A 675 6.52 -9.86 -12.37
C THR A 675 5.25 -9.32 -13.03
N LEU A 676 4.06 -9.65 -12.49
CA LEU A 676 2.79 -9.12 -12.99
C LEU A 676 2.76 -7.58 -12.94
N GLY A 677 3.23 -6.99 -11.84
CA GLY A 677 3.34 -5.53 -11.70
C GLY A 677 4.38 -4.90 -12.64
N ASP A 678 5.44 -5.62 -12.99
CA ASP A 678 6.45 -5.16 -13.96
C ASP A 678 5.89 -5.19 -15.39
N TRP A 679 5.16 -6.25 -15.76
CA TRP A 679 4.39 -6.33 -17.02
C TRP A 679 3.36 -5.20 -17.11
N ALA A 680 2.63 -4.93 -16.02
CA ALA A 680 1.63 -3.87 -15.99
C ALA A 680 2.19 -2.47 -16.30
N LYS A 681 3.49 -2.25 -16.14
CA LYS A 681 4.15 -0.96 -16.37
C LYS A 681 5.06 -0.95 -17.59
N PHE A 682 5.16 -2.07 -18.29
CA PHE A 682 6.19 -2.27 -19.31
C PHE A 682 6.07 -1.26 -20.45
N ASP A 683 7.13 -0.48 -20.63
CA ASP A 683 7.33 0.43 -21.75
C ASP A 683 8.41 -0.13 -22.68
N ILE A 684 8.01 -0.45 -23.92
CA ILE A 684 8.90 -1.00 -24.95
C ILE A 684 10.06 -0.07 -25.30
N ASN A 685 9.90 1.24 -25.11
CA ASN A 685 10.95 2.23 -25.35
C ASN A 685 11.93 2.34 -24.19
N ASN A 686 11.53 1.96 -22.96
CA ASN A 686 12.34 2.10 -21.74
C ASN A 686 12.52 0.78 -20.97
N ARG A 687 12.91 -0.27 -21.71
CA ARG A 687 13.06 -1.64 -21.22
C ARG A 687 14.02 -1.82 -20.04
N THR A 688 15.01 -0.94 -19.88
CA THR A 688 16.05 -1.04 -18.84
C THR A 688 15.55 -0.96 -17.40
N LYS A 689 14.31 -0.52 -17.19
CA LYS A 689 13.68 -0.43 -15.85
C LYS A 689 12.94 -1.71 -15.46
N PHE A 690 12.71 -2.62 -16.40
CA PHE A 690 11.76 -3.74 -16.28
C PHE A 690 12.50 -5.09 -16.28
N ASP A 691 13.43 -5.27 -15.33
CA ASP A 691 14.32 -6.44 -15.26
C ASP A 691 13.54 -7.76 -15.26
N ALA A 692 12.38 -7.81 -14.58
CA ALA A 692 11.55 -9.01 -14.48
C ALA A 692 10.88 -9.34 -15.81
N THR A 693 10.40 -8.32 -16.51
CA THR A 693 9.79 -8.45 -17.85
C THR A 693 10.79 -9.00 -18.85
N ILE A 694 12.05 -8.56 -18.79
CA ILE A 694 13.10 -9.04 -19.68
C ILE A 694 13.38 -10.52 -19.46
N SER A 695 13.70 -10.93 -18.24
CA SER A 695 13.99 -12.33 -17.92
C SER A 695 12.78 -13.26 -18.14
N SER A 696 11.56 -12.84 -17.81
CA SER A 696 10.35 -13.65 -18.02
C SER A 696 10.06 -13.87 -19.50
N GLY A 697 10.18 -12.83 -20.34
CA GLY A 697 9.99 -12.97 -21.78
C GLY A 697 11.06 -13.84 -22.44
N LEU A 698 12.31 -13.79 -21.96
CA LEU A 698 13.36 -14.70 -22.40
C LEU A 698 13.04 -16.16 -22.05
N ALA A 699 12.43 -16.43 -20.89
CA ALA A 699 12.00 -17.77 -20.50
C ALA A 699 10.89 -18.30 -21.41
N ILE A 700 9.92 -17.44 -21.78
CA ILE A 700 8.85 -17.77 -22.74
C ILE A 700 9.44 -18.09 -24.12
N MET A 701 10.32 -17.22 -24.63
CA MET A 701 10.99 -17.44 -25.91
C MET A 701 11.82 -18.74 -25.92
N ALA A 702 12.49 -19.06 -24.81
CA ALA A 702 13.27 -20.28 -24.66
C ALA A 702 12.39 -21.55 -24.74
N CYS A 703 11.23 -21.53 -24.08
CA CYS A 703 10.27 -22.63 -24.12
C CYS A 703 9.64 -22.78 -25.53
N ASN A 704 9.34 -21.66 -26.18
CA ASN A 704 8.65 -21.59 -27.47
C ASN A 704 9.59 -21.46 -28.67
N LYS A 705 10.80 -22.05 -28.60
CA LYS A 705 11.85 -21.97 -29.64
C LYS A 705 11.39 -22.34 -31.06
N HIS A 706 10.32 -23.10 -31.21
CA HIS A 706 9.77 -23.54 -32.49
C HIS A 706 9.06 -22.42 -33.25
N LEU A 707 8.43 -21.48 -32.54
CA LEU A 707 7.71 -20.33 -33.14
C LEU A 707 8.63 -19.36 -33.87
N TYR A 708 9.91 -19.31 -33.47
CA TYR A 708 10.89 -18.35 -33.99
C TYR A 708 11.78 -18.94 -35.08
N ARG A 709 11.60 -20.20 -35.49
CA ARG A 709 12.44 -20.82 -36.52
C ARG A 709 12.23 -20.14 -37.87
N PRO A 710 13.32 -19.80 -38.61
CA PRO A 710 13.21 -19.03 -39.86
C PRO A 710 12.50 -19.75 -41.01
N ASN A 711 12.32 -21.08 -40.92
CA ASN A 711 11.52 -21.85 -41.85
C ASN A 711 10.41 -22.56 -41.07
N ALA A 712 9.15 -22.20 -41.30
CA ALA A 712 8.03 -23.04 -40.89
C ALA A 712 8.17 -24.41 -41.55
N GLU A 713 7.98 -25.50 -40.79
CA GLU A 713 7.87 -26.84 -41.37
C GLU A 713 6.64 -26.86 -42.28
N LYS A 714 6.86 -26.67 -43.59
CA LYS A 714 5.82 -26.95 -44.58
C LYS A 714 5.62 -28.45 -44.57
N GLU A 715 4.55 -28.92 -43.93
CA GLU A 715 4.01 -30.24 -44.21
C GLU A 715 3.62 -30.27 -45.70
N ARG A 716 4.54 -30.78 -46.53
CA ARG A 716 4.20 -31.14 -47.90
C ARG A 716 3.38 -32.42 -47.78
N THR A 717 2.06 -32.30 -47.80
CA THR A 717 1.19 -33.44 -48.08
C THR A 717 1.71 -34.12 -49.35
N LYS A 718 2.17 -35.36 -49.23
CA LYS A 718 2.46 -36.20 -50.39
C LYS A 718 1.13 -36.44 -51.09
N LEU A 719 0.80 -35.62 -52.08
CA LEU A 719 -0.24 -35.96 -53.04
C LEU A 719 0.25 -37.23 -53.76
N ASN A 720 -0.40 -38.36 -53.48
CA ASN A 720 -0.23 -39.59 -54.25
C ASN A 720 -0.86 -39.38 -55.64
N ILE A 721 -0.19 -38.63 -56.51
CA ILE A 721 -0.59 -38.47 -57.91
C ILE A 721 0.13 -39.54 -58.72
N SER A 722 -0.57 -40.63 -59.05
CA SER A 722 -0.10 -41.57 -60.06
C SER A 722 -0.30 -40.94 -61.44
N ILE A 723 0.75 -40.36 -62.03
CA ILE A 723 0.69 -39.88 -63.43
C ILE A 723 0.79 -41.10 -64.34
N ALA A 724 -0.35 -41.64 -64.77
CA ALA A 724 -0.40 -42.70 -65.77
C ALA A 724 0.05 -42.15 -67.13
N LYS A 725 1.11 -42.72 -67.71
CA LYS A 725 1.55 -42.40 -69.08
C LYS A 725 0.83 -43.32 -70.05
N TYR A 726 0.34 -42.79 -71.17
CA TYR A 726 -0.30 -43.59 -72.22
C TYR A 726 0.56 -43.60 -73.47
N LYS A 727 0.61 -44.74 -74.17
CA LYS A 727 1.26 -44.85 -75.47
C LYS A 727 0.19 -44.79 -76.55
N GLN A 728 0.23 -43.77 -77.41
CA GLN A 728 -0.64 -43.67 -78.58
C GLN A 728 0.10 -44.14 -79.82
N LYS A 729 -0.20 -45.37 -80.25
CA LYS A 729 0.06 -45.86 -81.61
C LYS A 729 -1.20 -46.59 -82.08
N GLY A 730 -2.07 -45.87 -82.79
CA GLY A 730 -3.31 -46.39 -83.37
C GLY A 730 -4.59 -45.91 -82.69
N MET A 731 -5.75 -46.41 -83.15
CA MET A 731 -7.09 -45.93 -82.78
C MET A 731 -7.50 -46.16 -81.30
N HIS A 732 -6.67 -46.80 -80.47
CA HIS A 732 -6.91 -46.93 -79.04
C HIS A 732 -5.64 -46.67 -78.21
N SER A 733 -5.79 -45.88 -77.13
CA SER A 733 -4.72 -45.56 -76.18
C SER A 733 -4.53 -46.72 -75.18
N LYS A 734 -3.27 -47.15 -74.96
CA LYS A 734 -2.94 -48.19 -73.97
C LYS A 734 -2.10 -47.58 -72.83
N LEU A 735 -2.47 -47.90 -71.59
CA LEU A 735 -1.78 -47.44 -70.38
C LEU A 735 -0.39 -48.10 -70.30
N ILE A 736 0.64 -47.30 -70.06
CA ILE A 736 2.00 -47.77 -69.81
C ILE A 736 2.08 -48.04 -68.32
N ASN A 737 2.17 -49.31 -67.93
CA ASN A 737 2.47 -49.69 -66.54
C ASN A 737 3.91 -49.31 -66.18
#